data_AF-X6LSL6-F1
#
_entry.id   AF-X6LSL6-F1
#
_cell.length_a   1.000
_cell.length_b   1.000
_cell.length_c   1.000
_cell.angle_alpha   90.00
_cell.angle_beta   90.00
_cell.angle_gamma   90.00
#
_symmetry.space_group_name_H-M   'P 1'
#
loop_
_entity.id
_entity.type
_entity.pdbx_description
1 polymer ?
#
loop_
_entity_poly.entity_id
_entity_poly.type
_entity_poly.pdbx_seq_one_letter_code
_entity_poly.pdbx_strand_id
1 'polypeptide(L)'
;MSAVMTLLGEDSSWMSSKKALSDANFLLRLKEYDKDSIDAGILKKIKRFTTMEDFVYESVKSKSIAAAAMCSWVCAMEVYAEVYAEVEPKREKLKQAQADLFAKQESLKEIMKELEKIEAHVLLLKAQFDKSEAEKKELTEKADELETKLGRAGQLLEGLYGERVRWEATIDQLKELSQNLVGDCAIAAAFLTYAGPFDAEYRNALINQHWTKFIKFHQLKMSNSFQFHKFLVDPTNLRKWEICGLPSDSFSADNAALVMKAGIRVPLIIDPQEQAKKWIQHIFQDQLEVIDTKADLVSTLTRAIQFGTAVLVKGAGEVLDSTFDPLLSKNFVVQGSKRLVKFGTKLIDYHENFRLFITTCLSNPHYCPDTCTKVSIVKFGIKLKGLEDQLLGIVVQHEEPKLEQDKFKLAIEVSQNKKQLIDLEDEILNTLTNAKGSLLGNTLLIDTLQHSKTASENVKEALAVSEETERSIDCARENYRSCAIRAAILYSVLMDLAQISPMYQFSLESDQLRIRVAQWLNSSRNYKYKLKKMHPFIEDEEDLEERIEALNNWHIHSVYENTCRGLFEKHKLLFSFRMCVTQLQLKNKINMSEYQFFLKGAQISNRDELPPSINDEWLDNVLWENVCQLSKFPAFADLMESFNQNGRAWKVWFQEESPEAARLPGDWDNKLDEFQKMVCYHY
;
A
#
# COMPACT_ATOMS: atom_id res chain seq x y z
N MET A 1 -36.12 -143.26 19.40
CA MET A 1 -35.44 -143.54 18.12
C MET A 1 -36.23 -143.03 16.94
N SER A 2 -37.53 -143.30 16.81
CA SER A 2 -38.38 -142.73 15.74
C SER A 2 -38.20 -141.22 15.56
N ALA A 3 -38.24 -140.44 16.66
CA ALA A 3 -38.05 -138.99 16.61
C ALA A 3 -36.65 -138.54 16.13
N VAL A 4 -35.59 -139.28 16.51
CA VAL A 4 -34.21 -139.01 16.10
C VAL A 4 -34.01 -139.33 14.61
N MET A 5 -34.57 -140.45 14.15
CA MET A 5 -34.56 -140.82 12.72
C MET A 5 -35.37 -139.82 11.89
N THR A 6 -36.45 -139.27 12.44
CA THR A 6 -37.26 -138.23 11.77
C THR A 6 -36.49 -136.91 11.62
N LEU A 7 -35.66 -136.53 12.59
CA LEU A 7 -34.75 -135.37 12.46
C LEU A 7 -33.63 -135.59 11.44
N LEU A 8 -33.15 -136.83 11.33
CA LEU A 8 -32.11 -137.23 10.37
C LEU A 8 -32.67 -137.53 8.96
N GLY A 9 -34.00 -137.53 8.78
CA GLY A 9 -34.65 -137.80 7.50
C GLY A 9 -34.66 -139.29 7.08
N GLU A 10 -34.40 -140.22 8.00
CA GLU A 10 -34.35 -141.67 7.74
C GLU A 10 -35.63 -142.41 8.19
N ASP A 11 -35.91 -143.56 7.56
CA ASP A 11 -37.11 -144.36 7.86
C ASP A 11 -37.14 -144.92 9.30
N SER A 12 -38.31 -144.84 9.95
CA SER A 12 -38.50 -145.18 11.37
C SER A 12 -38.64 -146.68 11.67
N SER A 13 -38.28 -147.55 10.72
CA SER A 13 -38.33 -149.00 10.91
C SER A 13 -37.24 -149.51 11.86
N TRP A 14 -37.50 -150.61 12.57
CA TRP A 14 -36.55 -151.20 13.53
C TRP A 14 -35.21 -151.58 12.87
N MET A 15 -35.23 -152.09 11.64
CA MET A 15 -34.01 -152.42 10.90
C MET A 15 -33.17 -151.18 10.58
N SER A 16 -33.81 -150.09 10.18
CA SER A 16 -33.12 -148.83 9.87
C SER A 16 -32.53 -148.18 11.13
N SER A 17 -33.31 -148.16 12.22
CA SER A 17 -32.85 -147.64 13.51
C SER A 17 -31.66 -148.43 14.08
N LYS A 18 -31.62 -149.75 13.87
CA LYS A 18 -30.49 -150.60 14.27
C LYS A 18 -29.24 -150.32 13.43
N LYS A 19 -29.40 -150.09 12.13
CA LYS A 19 -28.31 -149.75 11.21
C LYS A 19 -27.70 -148.38 11.54
N ALA A 20 -28.53 -147.37 11.80
CA ALA A 20 -28.08 -146.04 12.20
C ALA A 20 -27.35 -146.04 13.55
N LEU A 21 -27.81 -146.82 14.54
CA LEU A 21 -27.13 -146.96 15.82
C LEU A 21 -25.81 -147.76 15.75
N SER A 22 -25.66 -148.64 14.75
CA SER A 22 -24.41 -149.38 14.52
C SER A 22 -23.36 -148.59 13.74
N ASP A 23 -23.71 -147.41 13.22
CA ASP A 23 -22.80 -146.55 12.47
C ASP A 23 -21.87 -145.78 13.42
N ALA A 24 -20.56 -145.92 13.22
CA ALA A 24 -19.55 -145.27 14.04
C ALA A 24 -19.64 -143.72 14.01
N ASN A 25 -20.23 -143.14 12.96
CA ASN A 25 -20.34 -141.69 12.78
C ASN A 25 -21.67 -141.07 13.24
N PHE A 26 -22.56 -141.85 13.87
CA PHE A 26 -23.89 -141.39 14.27
C PHE A 26 -23.86 -140.17 15.22
N LEU A 27 -22.95 -140.15 16.20
CA LEU A 27 -22.81 -139.03 17.14
C LEU A 27 -22.29 -137.74 16.49
N LEU A 28 -21.44 -137.87 15.47
CA LEU A 28 -20.88 -136.72 14.77
C LEU A 28 -21.95 -136.02 13.94
N ARG A 29 -22.84 -136.79 13.30
CA ARG A 29 -24.02 -136.26 12.58
C ARG A 29 -24.99 -135.51 13.50
N LEU A 30 -25.13 -135.92 14.76
CA LEU A 30 -25.98 -135.21 15.73
C LEU A 30 -25.35 -133.88 16.20
N LYS A 31 -24.01 -133.79 16.23
CA LYS A 31 -23.27 -132.61 16.69
C LYS A 31 -23.16 -131.54 15.60
N GLU A 32 -22.95 -131.95 14.36
CA GLU A 32 -22.82 -131.08 13.19
C GLU A 32 -24.15 -130.87 12.46
N TYR A 33 -25.27 -131.26 13.09
CA TYR A 33 -26.59 -131.06 12.52
C TYR A 33 -26.86 -129.57 12.32
N ASP A 34 -27.29 -129.21 11.10
CA ASP A 34 -27.60 -127.84 10.73
C ASP A 34 -28.90 -127.39 11.41
N LYS A 35 -28.72 -126.86 12.62
CA LYS A 35 -29.77 -126.34 13.49
C LYS A 35 -30.49 -125.12 12.91
N ASP A 36 -29.90 -124.42 11.93
CA ASP A 36 -30.45 -123.20 11.33
C ASP A 36 -31.34 -123.52 10.09
N SER A 37 -31.35 -124.77 9.59
CA SER A 37 -32.09 -125.20 8.39
C SER A 37 -33.07 -126.38 8.64
N ILE A 38 -33.81 -126.35 9.75
CA ILE A 38 -34.84 -127.36 10.06
C ILE A 38 -36.16 -127.02 9.34
N ASP A 39 -36.63 -127.91 8.47
CA ASP A 39 -37.91 -127.71 7.76
C ASP A 39 -39.12 -127.76 8.69
N ALA A 40 -40.09 -126.88 8.46
CA ALA A 40 -41.32 -126.77 9.25
C ALA A 40 -42.17 -128.06 9.23
N GLY A 41 -42.05 -128.87 8.17
CA GLY A 41 -42.71 -130.18 8.04
C GLY A 41 -42.11 -131.24 8.96
N ILE A 42 -40.79 -131.20 9.18
CA ILE A 42 -40.07 -132.11 10.10
C ILE A 42 -40.38 -131.74 11.56
N LEU A 43 -40.45 -130.43 11.85
CA LEU A 43 -40.76 -129.88 13.17
C LEU A 43 -42.16 -130.32 13.66
N LYS A 44 -43.18 -130.28 12.78
CA LYS A 44 -44.54 -130.79 13.10
C LYS A 44 -44.57 -132.30 13.39
N LYS A 45 -43.73 -133.10 12.75
CA LYS A 45 -43.66 -134.55 12.99
C LYS A 45 -42.99 -134.86 14.32
N ILE A 46 -41.95 -134.11 14.68
CA ILE A 46 -41.24 -134.25 15.96
C ILE A 46 -42.13 -133.82 17.12
N LYS A 47 -42.86 -132.71 16.97
CA LYS A 47 -43.77 -132.18 17.99
C LYS A 47 -44.79 -133.22 18.48
N ARG A 48 -45.23 -134.13 17.59
CA ARG A 48 -46.12 -135.26 17.92
C ARG A 48 -45.46 -136.31 18.83
N PHE A 49 -44.14 -136.48 18.74
CA PHE A 49 -43.38 -137.37 19.63
C PHE A 49 -43.04 -136.66 20.95
N THR A 50 -42.70 -135.37 20.92
CA THR A 50 -42.36 -134.58 22.12
C THR A 50 -43.56 -134.30 23.04
N THR A 51 -44.80 -134.43 22.57
CA THR A 51 -46.01 -134.27 23.41
C THR A 51 -46.45 -135.54 24.12
N MET A 52 -45.85 -136.70 23.85
CA MET A 52 -46.22 -137.95 24.53
C MET A 52 -45.68 -137.96 25.97
N GLU A 53 -46.51 -138.30 26.97
CA GLU A 53 -46.11 -138.34 28.39
C GLU A 53 -44.93 -139.32 28.66
N ASP A 54 -44.79 -140.35 27.83
CA ASP A 54 -43.69 -141.32 27.91
C ASP A 54 -42.36 -140.80 27.31
N PHE A 55 -42.36 -139.67 26.60
CA PHE A 55 -41.21 -139.13 25.87
C PHE A 55 -40.53 -137.97 26.63
N VAL A 56 -40.31 -138.17 27.94
CA VAL A 56 -39.62 -137.22 28.83
C VAL A 56 -38.29 -137.82 29.29
N TYR A 57 -37.27 -136.96 29.43
CA TYR A 57 -35.90 -137.37 29.80
C TYR A 57 -35.88 -138.33 31.01
N GLU A 58 -36.61 -138.02 32.08
CA GLU A 58 -36.62 -138.82 33.31
C GLU A 58 -37.28 -140.20 33.14
N SER A 59 -38.37 -140.29 32.37
CA SER A 59 -39.06 -141.56 32.07
C SER A 59 -38.19 -142.49 31.23
N VAL A 60 -37.56 -141.97 30.17
CA VAL A 60 -36.69 -142.74 29.27
C VAL A 60 -35.37 -143.14 29.95
N LYS A 61 -34.85 -142.30 30.85
CA LYS A 61 -33.60 -142.57 31.61
C LYS A 61 -33.71 -143.82 32.49
N SER A 62 -34.89 -144.10 33.05
CA SER A 62 -35.13 -145.32 33.83
C SER A 62 -34.89 -146.61 33.05
N LYS A 63 -35.07 -146.57 31.71
CA LYS A 63 -34.87 -147.71 30.80
C LYS A 63 -33.52 -147.68 30.07
N SER A 64 -32.99 -146.50 29.73
CA SER A 64 -31.65 -146.32 29.15
C SER A 64 -31.16 -144.86 29.21
N ILE A 65 -29.96 -144.65 29.72
CA ILE A 65 -29.32 -143.32 29.83
C ILE A 65 -29.00 -142.74 28.44
N ALA A 66 -28.51 -143.57 27.51
CA ALA A 66 -28.17 -143.13 26.15
C ALA A 66 -29.41 -142.70 25.35
N ALA A 67 -30.55 -143.36 25.57
CA ALA A 67 -31.81 -142.97 24.94
C ALA A 67 -32.36 -141.64 25.48
N ALA A 68 -32.11 -141.33 26.76
CA ALA A 68 -32.51 -140.06 27.38
C ALA A 68 -31.74 -138.87 26.78
N ALA A 69 -30.43 -138.99 26.55
CA ALA A 69 -29.63 -137.93 25.91
C ALA A 69 -30.12 -137.61 24.49
N MET A 70 -30.48 -138.63 23.71
CA MET A 70 -31.06 -138.42 22.37
C MET A 70 -32.46 -137.78 22.42
N CYS A 71 -33.26 -138.08 23.45
CA CYS A 71 -34.53 -137.40 23.69
C CYS A 71 -34.32 -135.90 23.96
N SER A 72 -33.37 -135.55 24.84
CA SER A 72 -33.06 -134.14 25.15
C SER A 72 -32.54 -133.36 23.95
N TRP A 73 -31.77 -134.00 23.06
CA TRP A 73 -31.28 -133.37 21.83
C TRP A 73 -32.43 -133.02 20.87
N VAL A 74 -33.40 -133.93 20.71
CA VAL A 74 -34.60 -133.69 19.89
C VAL A 74 -35.39 -132.48 20.45
N CYS A 75 -35.59 -132.42 21.77
CA CYS A 75 -36.31 -131.29 22.39
C CYS A 75 -35.55 -129.96 22.24
N ALA A 76 -34.22 -129.96 22.36
CA ALA A 76 -33.41 -128.74 22.22
C ALA A 76 -33.41 -128.20 20.78
N MET A 77 -33.45 -129.09 19.77
CA MET A 77 -33.54 -128.70 18.37
C MET A 77 -34.90 -128.07 18.01
N GLU A 78 -35.99 -128.53 18.63
CA GLU A 78 -37.31 -127.90 18.49
C GLU A 78 -37.32 -126.46 19.03
N VAL A 79 -36.79 -126.24 20.23
CA VAL A 79 -36.76 -124.90 20.86
C VAL A 79 -35.88 -123.91 20.10
N TYR A 80 -34.73 -124.35 19.58
CA TYR A 80 -33.82 -123.49 18.84
C TYR A 80 -34.43 -122.99 17.51
N ALA A 81 -35.11 -123.88 16.77
CA ALA A 81 -35.74 -123.54 15.51
C ALA A 81 -36.93 -122.56 15.68
N GLU A 82 -37.69 -122.64 16.79
CA GLU A 82 -38.75 -121.65 17.07
C GLU A 82 -38.17 -120.25 17.34
N VAL A 83 -37.06 -120.14 18.08
CA VAL A 83 -36.42 -118.84 18.38
C VAL A 83 -35.73 -118.24 17.16
N TYR A 84 -35.12 -119.06 16.30
CA TYR A 84 -34.43 -118.59 15.11
C TYR A 84 -35.37 -117.87 14.14
N ALA A 85 -36.59 -118.40 13.95
CA ALA A 85 -37.62 -117.80 13.11
C ALA A 85 -38.08 -116.39 13.56
N GLU A 86 -38.00 -116.09 14.87
CA GLU A 86 -38.36 -114.75 15.38
C GLU A 86 -37.25 -113.70 15.23
N VAL A 87 -35.98 -114.12 15.14
CA VAL A 87 -34.80 -113.22 15.23
C VAL A 87 -34.28 -112.81 13.85
N GLU A 88 -34.46 -113.65 12.84
CA GLU A 88 -34.06 -113.40 11.44
C GLU A 88 -34.53 -112.01 10.90
N PRO A 89 -35.81 -111.63 10.98
CA PRO A 89 -36.27 -110.33 10.45
C PRO A 89 -35.72 -109.11 11.22
N LYS A 90 -35.31 -109.29 12.49
CA LYS A 90 -34.72 -108.20 13.29
C LYS A 90 -33.26 -107.95 12.91
N ARG A 91 -32.50 -109.00 12.57
CA ARG A 91 -31.12 -108.88 12.10
C ARG A 91 -31.04 -108.20 10.73
N GLU A 92 -31.98 -108.51 9.83
CA GLU A 92 -32.01 -107.92 8.51
C GLU A 92 -32.36 -106.42 8.54
N LYS A 93 -33.32 -106.01 9.38
CA LYS A 93 -33.63 -104.60 9.63
C LYS A 93 -32.45 -103.82 10.22
N LEU A 94 -31.69 -104.42 11.14
CA LEU A 94 -30.51 -103.78 11.73
C LEU A 94 -29.42 -103.55 10.70
N LYS A 95 -29.18 -104.51 9.80
CA LYS A 95 -28.21 -104.39 8.71
C LYS A 95 -28.60 -103.29 7.72
N GLN A 96 -29.88 -103.18 7.36
CA GLN A 96 -30.39 -102.12 6.50
C GLN A 96 -30.20 -100.73 7.14
N ALA A 97 -30.60 -100.57 8.40
CA ALA A 97 -30.45 -99.30 9.11
C ALA A 97 -28.97 -98.87 9.29
N GLN A 98 -28.06 -99.83 9.47
CA GLN A 98 -26.62 -99.55 9.53
C GLN A 98 -26.04 -99.10 8.18
N ALA A 99 -26.49 -99.71 7.08
CA ALA A 99 -26.09 -99.29 5.73
C ALA A 99 -26.57 -97.87 5.41
N ASP A 100 -27.83 -97.56 5.75
CA ASP A 100 -28.40 -96.23 5.56
C ASP A 100 -27.69 -95.17 6.41
N LEU A 101 -27.37 -95.49 7.66
CA LEU A 101 -26.63 -94.61 8.57
C LEU A 101 -25.24 -94.31 8.03
N PHE A 102 -24.53 -95.32 7.52
CA PHE A 102 -23.21 -95.14 6.91
C PHE A 102 -23.27 -94.23 5.68
N ALA A 103 -24.20 -94.48 4.76
CA ALA A 103 -24.39 -93.66 3.57
C ALA A 103 -24.72 -92.19 3.92
N LYS A 104 -25.55 -91.95 4.94
CA LYS A 104 -25.87 -90.60 5.40
C LYS A 104 -24.68 -89.92 6.08
N GLN A 105 -23.89 -90.64 6.87
CA GLN A 105 -22.68 -90.09 7.49
C GLN A 105 -21.61 -89.71 6.46
N GLU A 106 -21.47 -90.49 5.39
CA GLU A 106 -20.54 -90.18 4.31
C GLU A 106 -20.98 -88.91 3.55
N SER A 107 -22.27 -88.81 3.20
CA SER A 107 -22.80 -87.59 2.57
C SER A 107 -22.69 -86.34 3.45
N LEU A 108 -22.87 -86.49 4.77
CA LEU A 108 -22.72 -85.39 5.72
C LEU A 108 -21.26 -84.91 5.80
N LYS A 109 -20.29 -85.83 5.75
CA LYS A 109 -18.86 -85.48 5.73
C LYS A 109 -18.49 -84.72 4.46
N GLU A 110 -19.00 -85.12 3.30
CA GLU A 110 -18.76 -84.40 2.05
C GLU A 110 -19.32 -82.98 2.09
N ILE A 111 -20.58 -82.83 2.52
CA ILE A 111 -21.23 -81.52 2.64
C ILE A 111 -20.50 -80.63 3.66
N MET A 112 -20.06 -81.16 4.79
CA MET A 112 -19.27 -80.39 5.77
C MET A 112 -17.94 -79.92 5.19
N LYS A 113 -17.27 -80.76 4.38
CA LYS A 113 -16.01 -80.39 3.73
C LYS A 113 -16.21 -79.32 2.65
N GLU A 114 -17.34 -79.34 1.94
CA GLU A 114 -17.69 -78.25 1.01
C GLU A 114 -18.05 -76.97 1.76
N LEU A 115 -18.78 -77.07 2.86
CA LEU A 115 -19.10 -75.92 3.72
C LEU A 115 -17.83 -75.25 4.23
N GLU A 116 -16.86 -76.02 4.74
CA GLU A 116 -15.56 -75.48 5.20
C GLU A 116 -14.81 -74.75 4.08
N LYS A 117 -14.83 -75.28 2.85
CA LYS A 117 -14.22 -74.60 1.69
C LYS A 117 -14.91 -73.28 1.38
N ILE A 118 -16.25 -73.26 1.40
CA ILE A 118 -17.04 -72.06 1.13
C ILE A 118 -16.82 -71.03 2.24
N GLU A 119 -16.82 -71.43 3.51
CA GLU A 119 -16.55 -70.55 4.66
C GLU A 119 -15.13 -69.96 4.57
N ALA A 120 -14.12 -70.77 4.26
CA ALA A 120 -12.76 -70.29 4.04
C ALA A 120 -12.68 -69.30 2.87
N HIS A 121 -13.41 -69.56 1.78
CA HIS A 121 -13.46 -68.67 0.63
C HIS A 121 -14.17 -67.34 0.95
N VAL A 122 -15.27 -67.38 1.71
CA VAL A 122 -15.99 -66.20 2.20
C VAL A 122 -15.12 -65.37 3.14
N LEU A 123 -14.35 -66.01 4.03
CA LEU A 123 -13.41 -65.29 4.91
C LEU A 123 -12.30 -64.60 4.10
N LEU A 124 -11.76 -65.27 3.08
CA LEU A 124 -10.75 -64.70 2.21
C LEU A 124 -11.30 -63.52 1.40
N LEU A 125 -12.50 -63.66 0.82
CA LEU A 125 -13.19 -62.60 0.10
C LEU A 125 -13.51 -61.41 1.01
N LYS A 126 -13.96 -61.65 2.25
CA LYS A 126 -14.16 -60.58 3.25
C LYS A 126 -12.86 -59.85 3.56
N ALA A 127 -11.76 -60.57 3.81
CA ALA A 127 -10.46 -59.95 4.06
C ALA A 127 -9.96 -59.12 2.87
N GLN A 128 -10.18 -59.58 1.63
CA GLN A 128 -9.84 -58.82 0.42
C GLN A 128 -10.74 -57.59 0.25
N PHE A 129 -12.03 -57.72 0.55
CA PHE A 129 -12.99 -56.63 0.52
C PHE A 129 -12.62 -55.54 1.54
N ASP A 130 -12.38 -55.92 2.80
CA ASP A 130 -12.00 -55.00 3.87
C ASP A 130 -10.68 -54.28 3.54
N LYS A 131 -9.70 -55.00 2.97
CA LYS A 131 -8.44 -54.41 2.51
C LYS A 131 -8.66 -53.40 1.39
N SER A 132 -9.42 -53.76 0.37
CA SER A 132 -9.73 -52.88 -0.77
C SER A 132 -10.54 -51.66 -0.33
N GLU A 133 -11.46 -51.82 0.63
CA GLU A 133 -12.24 -50.71 1.16
C GLU A 133 -11.41 -49.78 2.05
N ALA A 134 -10.45 -50.31 2.81
CA ALA A 134 -9.46 -49.51 3.53
C ALA A 134 -8.56 -48.71 2.57
N GLU A 135 -8.02 -49.36 1.52
CA GLU A 135 -7.23 -48.70 0.48
C GLU A 135 -8.04 -47.63 -0.26
N LYS A 136 -9.31 -47.91 -0.58
CA LYS A 136 -10.21 -46.93 -1.21
C LYS A 136 -10.41 -45.72 -0.31
N LYS A 137 -10.69 -45.93 0.99
CA LYS A 137 -10.88 -44.83 1.96
C LYS A 137 -9.62 -43.98 2.09
N GLU A 138 -8.46 -44.62 2.23
CA GLU A 138 -7.18 -43.91 2.33
C GLU A 138 -6.88 -43.10 1.06
N LEU A 139 -7.16 -43.64 -0.13
CA LEU A 139 -6.98 -42.92 -1.39
C LEU A 139 -7.97 -41.76 -1.54
N THR A 140 -9.23 -41.93 -1.14
CA THR A 140 -10.22 -40.84 -1.18
C THR A 140 -9.85 -39.71 -0.22
N GLU A 141 -9.43 -40.04 1.01
CA GLU A 141 -8.98 -39.02 1.97
C GLU A 141 -7.75 -38.26 1.44
N LYS A 142 -6.79 -38.97 0.84
CA LYS A 142 -5.63 -38.32 0.19
C LYS A 142 -6.02 -37.46 -1.00
N ALA A 143 -7.01 -37.87 -1.79
CA ALA A 143 -7.49 -37.10 -2.93
C ALA A 143 -8.17 -35.79 -2.47
N ASP A 144 -9.06 -35.87 -1.48
CA ASP A 144 -9.74 -34.71 -0.90
C ASP A 144 -8.73 -33.72 -0.26
N GLU A 145 -7.72 -34.26 0.44
CA GLU A 145 -6.62 -33.46 0.97
C GLU A 145 -5.80 -32.76 -0.13
N LEU A 146 -5.55 -33.45 -1.25
CA LEU A 146 -4.79 -32.86 -2.36
C LEU A 146 -5.61 -31.80 -3.09
N GLU A 147 -6.90 -32.02 -3.29
CA GLU A 147 -7.80 -31.05 -3.93
C GLU A 147 -7.91 -29.77 -3.10
N THR A 148 -8.07 -29.90 -1.78
CA THR A 148 -8.08 -28.75 -0.87
C THR A 148 -6.72 -28.02 -0.84
N LYS A 149 -5.60 -28.75 -0.84
CA LYS A 149 -4.25 -28.14 -0.96
C LYS A 149 -4.07 -27.44 -2.30
N LEU A 150 -4.59 -27.98 -3.40
CA LEU A 150 -4.46 -27.40 -4.73
C LEU A 150 -5.30 -26.13 -4.88
N GLY A 151 -6.54 -26.12 -4.35
CA GLY A 151 -7.36 -24.91 -4.31
C GLY A 151 -6.69 -23.78 -3.51
N ARG A 152 -6.11 -24.10 -2.35
CA ARG A 152 -5.32 -23.14 -1.55
C ARG A 152 -4.09 -22.63 -2.27
N ALA A 153 -3.37 -23.51 -2.98
CA ALA A 153 -2.21 -23.13 -3.77
C ALA A 153 -2.59 -22.18 -4.91
N GLY A 154 -3.71 -22.43 -5.58
CA GLY A 154 -4.26 -21.56 -6.63
C GLY A 154 -4.55 -20.16 -6.11
N GLN A 155 -5.30 -20.05 -5.01
CA GLN A 155 -5.61 -18.75 -4.37
C GLN A 155 -4.34 -18.00 -3.96
N LEU A 156 -3.38 -18.69 -3.36
CA LEU A 156 -2.12 -18.07 -2.92
C LEU A 156 -1.24 -17.62 -4.09
N LEU A 157 -1.19 -18.40 -5.17
CA LEU A 157 -0.48 -18.02 -6.41
C LEU A 157 -1.12 -16.81 -7.08
N GLU A 158 -2.44 -16.80 -7.26
CA GLU A 158 -3.16 -15.67 -7.85
C GLU A 158 -3.09 -14.41 -6.96
N GLY A 159 -3.11 -14.61 -5.64
CA GLY A 159 -2.88 -13.57 -4.64
C GLY A 159 -1.52 -12.89 -4.80
N LEU A 160 -0.46 -13.68 -4.83
CA LEU A 160 0.93 -13.20 -4.84
C LEU A 160 1.47 -12.88 -6.24
N TYR A 161 0.82 -13.32 -7.31
CA TYR A 161 1.30 -13.05 -8.68
C TYR A 161 1.37 -11.55 -8.98
N GLY A 162 0.32 -10.80 -8.61
CA GLY A 162 0.29 -9.34 -8.78
C GLY A 162 1.34 -8.61 -7.92
N GLU A 163 1.61 -9.13 -6.72
CA GLU A 163 2.68 -8.63 -5.84
C GLU A 163 4.06 -8.88 -6.46
N ARG A 164 4.29 -10.09 -6.98
CA ARG A 164 5.54 -10.46 -7.63
C ARG A 164 5.86 -9.54 -8.81
N VAL A 165 4.91 -9.31 -9.72
CA VAL A 165 5.13 -8.42 -10.88
C VAL A 165 5.49 -7.01 -10.43
N ARG A 166 4.85 -6.51 -9.38
CA ARG A 166 5.16 -5.19 -8.81
C ARG A 166 6.56 -5.18 -8.19
N TRP A 167 6.91 -6.16 -7.38
CA TRP A 167 8.24 -6.25 -6.78
C TRP A 167 9.33 -6.39 -7.85
N GLU A 168 9.10 -7.17 -8.91
CA GLU A 168 10.01 -7.24 -10.07
C GLU A 168 10.20 -5.86 -10.71
N ALA A 169 9.11 -5.12 -10.95
CA ALA A 169 9.17 -3.75 -11.47
C ALA A 169 9.90 -2.78 -10.52
N THR A 170 9.63 -2.82 -9.21
CA THR A 170 10.31 -2.01 -8.20
C THR A 170 11.79 -2.35 -8.12
N ILE A 171 12.15 -3.64 -8.20
CA ILE A 171 13.53 -4.10 -8.23
C ILE A 171 14.25 -3.53 -9.47
N ASP A 172 13.62 -3.55 -10.64
CA ASP A 172 14.22 -3.01 -11.86
C ASP A 172 14.40 -1.49 -11.79
N GLN A 173 13.42 -0.76 -11.24
CA GLN A 173 13.56 0.68 -10.94
C GLN A 173 14.70 0.95 -9.95
N LEU A 174 14.80 0.17 -8.87
CA LEU A 174 15.87 0.31 -7.87
C LEU A 174 17.24 -0.03 -8.46
N LYS A 175 17.34 -1.00 -9.38
CA LYS A 175 18.58 -1.29 -10.11
C LYS A 175 19.00 -0.12 -10.99
N GLU A 176 18.06 0.53 -11.68
CA GLU A 176 18.33 1.72 -12.49
C GLU A 176 18.80 2.88 -11.61
N LEU A 177 18.09 3.16 -10.51
CA LEU A 177 18.46 4.19 -9.54
C LEU A 177 19.82 3.92 -8.89
N SER A 178 20.13 2.66 -8.58
CA SER A 178 21.44 2.26 -8.03
C SER A 178 22.59 2.57 -8.99
N GLN A 179 22.39 2.41 -10.30
CA GLN A 179 23.39 2.79 -11.31
C GLN A 179 23.58 4.30 -11.42
N ASN A 180 22.51 5.08 -11.23
CA ASN A 180 22.52 6.55 -11.29
C ASN A 180 22.96 7.22 -9.98
N LEU A 181 23.02 6.44 -8.89
CA LEU A 181 23.21 6.94 -7.52
C LEU A 181 24.47 7.80 -7.34
N VAL A 182 25.59 7.44 -7.98
CA VAL A 182 26.85 8.18 -7.82
C VAL A 182 26.72 9.60 -8.38
N GLY A 183 26.12 9.76 -9.56
CA GLY A 183 25.87 11.06 -10.17
C GLY A 183 24.86 11.88 -9.35
N ASP A 184 23.76 11.26 -8.96
CA ASP A 184 22.69 11.91 -8.20
C ASP A 184 23.18 12.37 -6.80
N CYS A 185 23.99 11.54 -6.12
CA CYS A 185 24.65 11.90 -4.86
C CYS A 185 25.60 13.10 -5.02
N ALA A 186 26.35 13.17 -6.11
CA ALA A 186 27.27 14.29 -6.36
C ALA A 186 26.50 15.62 -6.52
N ILE A 187 25.38 15.60 -7.26
CA ILE A 187 24.49 16.76 -7.40
C ILE A 187 23.86 17.10 -6.05
N ALA A 188 23.34 16.11 -5.32
CA ALA A 188 22.72 16.32 -4.02
C ALA A 188 23.71 16.94 -3.00
N ALA A 189 24.96 16.46 -2.98
CA ALA A 189 26.01 16.99 -2.10
C ALA A 189 26.40 18.43 -2.48
N ALA A 190 26.52 18.72 -3.78
CA ALA A 190 26.76 20.08 -4.26
C ALA A 190 25.59 21.01 -3.90
N PHE A 191 24.35 20.54 -4.03
CA PHE A 191 23.15 21.28 -3.69
C PHE A 191 23.09 21.58 -2.18
N LEU A 192 23.30 20.57 -1.32
CA LEU A 192 23.36 20.73 0.13
C LEU A 192 24.39 21.77 0.59
N THR A 193 25.52 21.85 -0.11
CA THR A 193 26.66 22.69 0.28
C THR A 193 26.54 24.11 -0.24
N TYR A 194 26.08 24.28 -1.50
CA TYR A 194 26.18 25.56 -2.21
C TYR A 194 24.84 26.17 -2.61
N ALA A 195 23.77 25.38 -2.77
CA ALA A 195 22.51 25.89 -3.32
C ALA A 195 21.69 26.75 -2.34
N GLY A 196 21.91 26.59 -1.03
CA GLY A 196 21.09 27.19 0.01
C GLY A 196 20.84 28.70 -0.10
N PRO A 197 21.85 29.55 -0.36
CA PRO A 197 21.67 31.00 -0.46
C PRO A 197 20.96 31.45 -1.74
N PHE A 198 20.89 30.59 -2.77
CA PHE A 198 20.44 30.98 -4.09
C PHE A 198 18.95 30.76 -4.32
N ASP A 199 18.42 31.47 -5.30
CA ASP A 199 17.02 31.39 -5.73
C ASP A 199 16.76 30.21 -6.68
N ALA A 200 15.50 29.81 -6.83
CA ALA A 200 15.07 28.69 -7.69
C ALA A 200 15.63 28.73 -9.12
N GLU A 201 15.60 29.89 -9.79
CA GLU A 201 16.12 30.04 -11.16
C GLU A 201 17.62 29.77 -11.23
N TYR A 202 18.39 30.31 -10.28
CA TYR A 202 19.83 30.10 -10.24
C TYR A 202 20.16 28.66 -9.84
N ARG A 203 19.43 28.06 -8.90
CA ARG A 203 19.55 26.64 -8.55
C ARG A 203 19.29 25.74 -9.76
N ASN A 204 18.24 26.02 -10.54
CA ASN A 204 17.93 25.29 -11.76
C ASN A 204 19.02 25.47 -12.83
N ALA A 205 19.59 26.67 -12.97
CA ALA A 205 20.72 26.91 -13.84
C ALA A 205 21.96 26.12 -13.39
N LEU A 206 22.28 26.11 -12.10
CA LEU A 206 23.37 25.31 -11.54
C LEU A 206 23.19 23.81 -11.83
N ILE A 207 22.01 23.24 -11.54
CA ILE A 207 21.73 21.83 -11.79
C ILE A 207 21.80 21.52 -13.28
N ASN A 208 21.00 22.20 -14.11
CA ASN A 208 20.79 21.82 -15.51
C ASN A 208 21.92 22.27 -16.44
N GLN A 209 22.45 23.48 -16.22
CA GLN A 209 23.43 24.08 -17.14
C GLN A 209 24.88 23.78 -16.75
N HIS A 210 25.16 23.55 -15.46
CA HIS A 210 26.53 23.34 -14.97
C HIS A 210 26.77 21.91 -14.45
N TRP A 211 26.15 21.52 -13.33
CA TRP A 211 26.44 20.26 -12.64
C TRP A 211 26.09 19.04 -13.49
N THR A 212 24.91 19.04 -14.13
CA THR A 212 24.51 17.96 -15.05
C THR A 212 25.46 17.84 -16.24
N LYS A 213 25.91 18.97 -16.81
CA LYS A 213 26.88 18.94 -17.92
C LYS A 213 28.23 18.41 -17.49
N PHE A 214 28.69 18.80 -16.29
CA PHE A 214 29.95 18.33 -15.72
C PHE A 214 29.94 16.81 -15.49
N ILE A 215 28.86 16.28 -14.92
CA ILE A 215 28.71 14.84 -14.66
C ILE A 215 28.66 14.06 -15.98
N LYS A 216 27.92 14.57 -16.98
CA LYS A 216 27.87 13.99 -18.33
C LYS A 216 29.24 14.02 -19.02
N PHE A 217 30.00 15.09 -18.86
CA PHE A 217 31.37 15.19 -19.39
C PHE A 217 32.29 14.11 -18.80
N HIS A 218 32.13 13.80 -17.51
CA HIS A 218 32.85 12.72 -16.85
C HIS A 218 32.26 11.32 -17.05
N GLN A 219 31.28 11.16 -17.96
CA GLN A 219 30.64 9.88 -18.30
C GLN A 219 30.00 9.14 -17.11
N LEU A 220 29.61 9.87 -16.07
CA LEU A 220 28.89 9.31 -14.94
C LEU A 220 27.41 9.17 -15.28
N LYS A 221 26.82 8.04 -14.90
CA LYS A 221 25.38 7.81 -15.00
C LYS A 221 24.64 8.65 -13.95
N MET A 222 23.51 9.22 -14.35
CA MET A 222 22.69 10.09 -13.52
C MET A 222 21.26 10.09 -14.03
N SER A 223 20.31 10.44 -13.16
CA SER A 223 18.90 10.53 -13.52
C SER A 223 18.65 11.72 -14.47
N ASN A 224 17.78 11.54 -15.46
CA ASN A 224 17.47 12.58 -16.47
C ASN A 224 16.77 13.82 -15.86
N SER A 225 15.99 13.62 -14.79
CA SER A 225 15.21 14.66 -14.11
C SER A 225 15.49 14.65 -12.60
N PHE A 226 16.66 15.13 -12.20
CA PHE A 226 17.04 15.21 -10.79
C PHE A 226 16.22 16.29 -10.05
N GLN A 227 15.54 15.89 -8.98
CA GLN A 227 14.85 16.79 -8.04
C GLN A 227 15.38 16.56 -6.63
N PHE A 228 15.91 17.62 -6.01
CA PHE A 228 16.65 17.51 -4.76
C PHE A 228 15.80 17.01 -3.59
N HIS A 229 14.64 17.62 -3.34
CA HIS A 229 13.74 17.18 -2.26
C HIS A 229 13.30 15.72 -2.39
N LYS A 230 12.99 15.23 -3.61
CA LYS A 230 12.58 13.81 -3.81
C LYS A 230 13.69 12.81 -3.54
N PHE A 231 14.94 13.22 -3.77
CA PHE A 231 16.10 12.36 -3.54
C PHE A 231 16.41 12.22 -2.03
N LEU A 232 16.31 13.32 -1.27
CA LEU A 232 16.78 13.36 0.12
C LEU A 232 15.66 13.16 1.18
N VAL A 233 14.42 13.43 0.80
CA VAL A 233 13.28 13.46 1.72
C VAL A 233 12.23 12.46 1.26
N ASP A 234 11.83 11.60 2.20
CA ASP A 234 10.69 10.70 2.03
C ASP A 234 9.40 11.53 1.80
N PRO A 235 8.59 11.20 0.77
CA PRO A 235 7.32 11.89 0.50
C PRO A 235 6.40 12.01 1.71
N THR A 236 6.45 11.08 2.65
CA THR A 236 5.65 11.13 3.88
C THR A 236 6.06 12.31 4.77
N ASN A 237 7.35 12.58 4.89
CA ASN A 237 7.86 13.70 5.68
C ASN A 237 7.61 15.03 4.99
N LEU A 238 7.74 15.08 3.65
CA LEU A 238 7.42 16.28 2.88
C LEU A 238 5.96 16.71 3.09
N ARG A 239 5.01 15.76 3.03
CA ARG A 239 3.59 16.03 3.28
C ARG A 239 3.31 16.50 4.71
N LYS A 240 3.99 15.92 5.70
CA LYS A 240 3.90 16.42 7.08
C LYS A 240 4.33 17.89 7.16
N TRP A 241 5.38 18.27 6.44
CA TRP A 241 5.83 19.66 6.41
C TRP A 241 4.81 20.59 5.77
N GLU A 242 4.16 20.15 4.69
CA GLU A 242 3.07 20.89 4.02
C GLU A 242 1.88 21.10 4.97
N ILE A 243 1.45 20.05 5.68
CA ILE A 243 0.39 20.12 6.69
C ILE A 243 0.76 21.10 7.83
N CYS A 244 2.05 21.18 8.19
CA CYS A 244 2.56 22.12 9.19
C CYS A 244 2.72 23.57 8.67
N GLY A 245 2.30 23.86 7.44
CA GLY A 245 2.26 25.22 6.88
C GLY A 245 3.42 25.57 5.93
N LEU A 246 4.18 24.57 5.47
CA LEU A 246 5.09 24.75 4.34
C LEU A 246 4.27 24.86 3.03
N PRO A 247 4.58 25.79 2.12
CA PRO A 247 3.94 25.81 0.82
C PRO A 247 4.31 24.56 0.01
N SER A 248 3.40 24.12 -0.85
CA SER A 248 3.57 22.94 -1.71
C SER A 248 4.48 23.17 -2.94
N ASP A 249 5.21 24.29 -3.00
CA ASP A 249 6.09 24.58 -4.12
C ASP A 249 7.46 23.89 -3.97
N SER A 250 8.07 23.55 -5.11
CA SER A 250 9.36 22.84 -5.14
C SER A 250 10.50 23.61 -4.44
N PHE A 251 10.47 24.94 -4.42
CA PHE A 251 11.54 25.74 -3.81
C PHE A 251 11.44 25.70 -2.27
N SER A 252 10.22 25.80 -1.72
CA SER A 252 9.96 25.59 -0.30
C SER A 252 10.29 24.17 0.15
N ALA A 253 9.95 23.15 -0.66
CA ALA A 253 10.32 21.76 -0.40
C ALA A 253 11.85 21.57 -0.33
N ASP A 254 12.59 22.14 -1.29
CA ASP A 254 14.06 22.10 -1.29
C ASP A 254 14.65 22.84 -0.08
N ASN A 255 14.09 24.00 0.30
CA ASN A 255 14.52 24.76 1.47
C ASN A 255 14.27 24.00 2.77
N ALA A 256 13.11 23.37 2.90
CA ALA A 256 12.78 22.53 4.06
C ALA A 256 13.73 21.33 4.16
N ALA A 257 14.04 20.70 3.02
CA ALA A 257 15.04 19.63 2.95
C ALA A 257 16.42 20.12 3.41
N LEU A 258 16.87 21.28 2.95
CA LEU A 258 18.13 21.90 3.40
C LEU A 258 18.11 22.15 4.92
N VAL A 259 17.06 22.76 5.46
CA VAL A 259 16.95 23.07 6.89
C VAL A 259 16.96 21.81 7.76
N MET A 260 16.25 20.76 7.35
CA MET A 260 16.05 19.55 8.16
C MET A 260 17.15 18.49 7.98
N LYS A 261 17.81 18.45 6.83
CA LYS A 261 18.78 17.39 6.47
C LYS A 261 20.23 17.86 6.39
N ALA A 262 20.53 19.16 6.36
CA ALA A 262 21.91 19.67 6.29
C ALA A 262 22.73 19.49 7.58
N GLY A 263 22.43 18.48 8.42
CA GLY A 263 22.89 18.27 9.80
C GLY A 263 24.40 18.32 10.09
N ILE A 264 25.23 18.53 9.07
CA ILE A 264 26.63 18.90 9.18
C ILE A 264 26.81 20.33 9.70
N ARG A 265 25.97 21.30 9.34
CA ARG A 265 26.07 22.71 9.79
C ARG A 265 24.73 23.21 10.30
N VAL A 266 24.78 24.21 11.19
CA VAL A 266 23.57 24.86 11.71
C VAL A 266 22.93 25.69 10.59
N PRO A 267 21.63 25.51 10.29
CA PRO A 267 20.94 26.31 9.29
C PRO A 267 20.72 27.75 9.80
N LEU A 268 21.23 28.72 9.05
CA LEU A 268 20.90 30.13 9.17
C LEU A 268 19.89 30.47 8.08
N ILE A 269 18.66 30.76 8.48
CA ILE A 269 17.51 30.93 7.60
C ILE A 269 17.24 32.42 7.42
N ILE A 270 17.37 32.89 6.18
CA ILE A 270 16.99 34.24 5.77
C ILE A 270 15.49 34.22 5.47
N ASP A 271 14.69 34.71 6.42
CA ASP A 271 13.23 34.63 6.43
C ASP A 271 12.60 35.99 6.78
N PRO A 272 12.53 36.93 5.83
CA PRO A 272 11.96 38.27 6.06
C PRO A 272 10.47 38.24 6.41
N GLN A 273 9.79 37.16 6.05
CA GLN A 273 8.34 37.00 6.14
C GLN A 273 7.91 36.11 7.32
N GLU A 274 8.87 35.62 8.11
CA GLU A 274 8.68 34.73 9.25
C GLU A 274 7.94 33.42 8.94
N GLN A 275 7.97 32.96 7.68
CA GLN A 275 7.31 31.72 7.29
C GLN A 275 8.02 30.49 7.84
N ALA A 276 9.34 30.42 7.70
CA ALA A 276 10.14 29.32 8.22
C ALA A 276 10.06 29.25 9.74
N LYS A 277 10.01 30.40 10.41
CA LYS A 277 9.78 30.49 11.86
C LYS A 277 8.46 29.82 12.26
N LYS A 278 7.34 30.20 11.65
CA LYS A 278 6.01 29.63 11.94
C LYS A 278 5.99 28.11 11.64
N TRP A 279 6.59 27.72 10.52
CA TRP A 279 6.70 26.32 10.13
C TRP A 279 7.50 25.46 11.12
N ILE A 280 8.68 25.90 11.56
CA ILE A 280 9.50 25.20 12.55
C ILE A 280 8.76 25.11 13.90
N GLN A 281 8.06 26.16 14.30
CA GLN A 281 7.23 26.15 15.50
C GLN A 281 6.11 25.10 15.42
N HIS A 282 5.44 24.95 14.28
CA HIS A 282 4.40 23.95 14.10
C HIS A 282 4.92 22.50 14.00
N ILE A 283 6.14 22.28 13.50
CA ILE A 283 6.75 20.95 13.44
C ILE A 283 7.14 20.46 14.83
N PHE A 284 7.86 21.29 15.59
CA PHE A 284 8.44 20.88 16.86
C PHE A 284 7.51 21.14 18.05
N GLN A 285 6.49 21.98 17.91
CA GLN A 285 5.47 22.29 18.92
C GLN A 285 6.09 22.49 20.32
N ASP A 286 5.76 21.63 21.28
CA ASP A 286 6.22 21.69 22.67
C ASP A 286 7.71 21.33 22.86
N GLN A 287 8.39 20.79 21.84
CA GLN A 287 9.81 20.41 21.87
C GLN A 287 10.75 21.55 21.41
N LEU A 288 10.21 22.73 21.11
CA LEU A 288 10.96 23.90 20.64
C LEU A 288 11.01 25.01 21.68
N GLU A 289 12.21 25.47 22.00
CA GLU A 289 12.41 26.71 22.75
C GLU A 289 12.77 27.86 21.78
N VAL A 290 11.98 28.93 21.81
CA VAL A 290 12.18 30.12 20.96
C VAL A 290 12.84 31.21 21.78
N ILE A 291 14.02 31.69 21.35
CA ILE A 291 14.87 32.59 22.13
C ILE A 291 15.20 33.85 21.32
N ASP A 292 15.18 35.02 21.99
CA ASP A 292 15.73 36.28 21.49
C ASP A 292 17.22 36.41 21.83
N THR A 293 18.01 37.03 20.96
CA THR A 293 19.47 37.13 21.07
C THR A 293 20.03 37.86 22.30
N LYS A 294 19.22 38.47 23.18
CA LYS A 294 19.70 39.50 24.14
C LYS A 294 19.67 39.12 25.63
N ALA A 295 18.72 38.33 26.11
CA ALA A 295 18.63 37.94 27.51
C ALA A 295 18.20 36.47 27.57
N ASP A 296 18.93 35.63 28.33
CA ASP A 296 18.69 34.19 28.51
C ASP A 296 19.21 33.21 27.44
N LEU A 297 20.03 33.68 26.50
CA LEU A 297 20.61 32.81 25.45
C LEU A 297 21.52 31.71 26.02
N VAL A 298 22.45 32.05 26.91
CA VAL A 298 23.45 31.10 27.42
C VAL A 298 22.83 30.06 28.34
N SER A 299 21.93 30.46 29.25
CA SER A 299 21.27 29.57 30.21
C SER A 299 20.34 28.58 29.52
N THR A 300 19.53 29.07 28.59
CA THR A 300 18.56 28.26 27.85
C THR A 300 19.27 27.31 26.89
N LEU A 301 20.29 27.76 26.15
CA LEU A 301 21.09 26.87 25.30
C LEU A 301 21.82 25.80 26.14
N THR A 302 22.36 26.16 27.31
CA THR A 302 23.00 25.19 28.19
C THR A 302 22.04 24.06 28.58
N ARG A 303 20.81 24.42 28.96
CA ARG A 303 19.74 23.45 29.27
C ARG A 303 19.40 22.62 28.04
N ALA A 304 19.16 23.28 26.90
CA ALA A 304 18.73 22.61 25.69
C ALA A 304 19.77 21.62 25.14
N ILE A 305 21.05 21.95 25.21
CA ILE A 305 22.16 21.06 24.81
C ILE A 305 22.19 19.80 25.70
N GLN A 306 21.96 19.94 27.00
CA GLN A 306 21.95 18.81 27.95
C GLN A 306 20.75 17.89 27.76
N PHE A 307 19.55 18.46 27.60
CA PHE A 307 18.30 17.70 27.48
C PHE A 307 17.97 17.31 26.03
N GLY A 308 18.69 17.83 25.04
CA GLY A 308 18.47 17.53 23.63
C GLY A 308 17.23 18.19 23.02
N THR A 309 16.77 19.33 23.56
CA THR A 309 15.63 20.07 23.01
C THR A 309 16.02 20.90 21.79
N ALA A 310 15.07 21.15 20.88
CA ALA A 310 15.33 21.99 19.72
C ALA A 310 15.25 23.47 20.12
N VAL A 311 16.13 24.31 19.56
CA VAL A 311 16.16 25.75 19.85
C VAL A 311 16.08 26.57 18.56
N LEU A 312 15.20 27.56 18.54
CA LEU A 312 15.08 28.55 17.47
C LEU A 312 15.50 29.93 17.98
N VAL A 313 16.62 30.44 17.46
CA VAL A 313 17.11 31.79 17.73
C VAL A 313 16.51 32.75 16.70
N LYS A 314 15.65 33.67 17.13
CA LYS A 314 15.02 34.65 16.24
C LYS A 314 15.80 35.96 16.19
N GLY A 315 15.72 36.63 15.03
CA GLY A 315 16.25 37.99 14.85
C GLY A 315 17.76 38.08 14.89
N ALA A 316 18.48 37.08 14.36
CA ALA A 316 19.92 37.18 14.19
C ALA A 316 20.29 38.32 13.22
N GLY A 317 21.21 39.18 13.63
CA GLY A 317 21.78 40.22 12.77
C GLY A 317 22.89 39.67 11.87
N GLU A 318 23.58 40.57 11.17
CA GLU A 318 24.74 40.21 10.32
C GLU A 318 25.94 39.69 11.12
N VAL A 319 26.08 40.16 12.36
CA VAL A 319 27.09 39.70 13.31
C VAL A 319 26.45 38.73 14.28
N LEU A 320 26.87 37.46 14.22
CA LEU A 320 26.49 36.43 15.19
C LEU A 320 27.30 36.59 16.47
N ASP A 321 26.67 36.31 17.62
CA ASP A 321 27.37 36.33 18.90
C ASP A 321 28.45 35.22 18.94
N SER A 322 29.66 35.59 19.35
CA SER A 322 30.79 34.68 19.61
C SER A 322 30.45 33.52 20.54
N THR A 323 29.40 33.64 21.38
CA THR A 323 28.93 32.52 22.20
C THR A 323 28.53 31.29 21.38
N PHE A 324 28.11 31.47 20.12
CA PHE A 324 27.72 30.37 19.25
C PHE A 324 28.91 29.62 18.66
N ASP A 325 30.11 30.20 18.60
CA ASP A 325 31.26 29.63 17.91
C ASP A 325 31.57 28.17 18.29
N PRO A 326 31.56 27.76 19.58
CA PRO A 326 31.82 26.38 19.95
C PRO A 326 30.81 25.38 19.36
N LEU A 327 29.55 25.80 19.22
CA LEU A 327 28.48 24.98 18.64
C LEU A 327 28.56 24.97 17.11
N LEU A 328 28.81 26.12 16.49
CA LEU A 328 28.89 26.25 15.04
C LEU A 328 30.11 25.55 14.46
N SER A 329 31.26 25.66 15.13
CA SER A 329 32.51 24.98 14.75
C SER A 329 32.55 23.50 15.12
N LYS A 330 31.59 23.02 15.92
CA LYS A 330 31.52 21.62 16.38
C LYS A 330 32.81 21.16 17.09
N ASN A 331 33.40 22.04 17.91
CA ASN A 331 34.60 21.75 18.70
C ASN A 331 34.26 20.84 19.91
N PHE A 332 33.96 19.57 19.64
CA PHE A 332 33.63 18.57 20.65
C PHE A 332 34.89 17.97 21.27
N VAL A 333 34.93 17.93 22.60
CA VAL A 333 35.93 17.16 23.37
C VAL A 333 35.30 15.81 23.72
N VAL A 334 35.88 14.72 23.21
CA VAL A 334 35.42 13.37 23.54
C VAL A 334 36.09 12.94 24.83
N GLN A 335 35.30 12.72 25.89
CA GLN A 335 35.78 12.19 27.16
C GLN A 335 35.02 10.90 27.48
N GLY A 336 35.68 9.75 27.26
CA GLY A 336 35.03 8.44 27.32
C GLY A 336 34.04 8.25 26.17
N SER A 337 32.81 7.79 26.48
CA SER A 337 31.72 7.63 25.49
C SER A 337 30.89 8.91 25.27
N LYS A 338 31.14 9.98 26.02
CA LYS A 338 30.37 11.22 25.96
C LYS A 338 31.07 12.28 25.12
N ARG A 339 30.29 13.03 24.34
CA ARG A 339 30.74 14.23 23.62
C ARG A 339 30.47 15.45 24.49
N LEU A 340 31.49 16.23 24.79
CA LEU A 340 31.40 17.46 25.58
C LEU A 340 31.63 18.68 24.68
N VAL A 341 30.87 19.76 24.90
CA VAL A 341 31.12 21.07 24.29
C VAL A 341 31.55 22.04 25.38
N LYS A 342 32.62 22.79 25.12
CA LYS A 342 32.97 23.95 25.96
C LYS A 342 32.09 25.13 25.54
N PHE A 343 31.11 25.48 26.35
CA PHE A 343 30.21 26.60 26.09
C PHE A 343 30.41 27.65 27.21
N GLY A 344 30.91 28.83 26.82
CA GLY A 344 31.37 29.83 27.79
C GLY A 344 32.49 29.28 28.69
N THR A 345 32.26 29.28 30.00
CA THR A 345 33.21 28.75 31.01
C THR A 345 32.97 27.29 31.38
N LYS A 346 31.87 26.66 30.93
CA LYS A 346 31.45 25.32 31.36
C LYS A 346 31.65 24.29 30.24
N LEU A 347 31.98 23.06 30.65
CA LEU A 347 31.90 21.87 29.79
C LEU A 347 30.53 21.24 29.96
N ILE A 348 29.82 21.03 28.86
CA ILE A 348 28.44 20.56 28.83
C ILE A 348 28.36 19.27 28.01
N ASP A 349 27.64 18.27 28.53
CA ASP A 349 27.29 17.05 27.81
C ASP A 349 26.42 17.40 26.58
N TYR A 350 26.92 17.09 25.38
CA TYR A 350 26.20 17.32 24.13
C TYR A 350 25.27 16.14 23.84
N HIS A 351 23.97 16.41 23.81
CA HIS A 351 22.97 15.42 23.44
C HIS A 351 22.82 15.29 21.91
N GLU A 352 22.78 14.07 21.38
CA GLU A 352 22.75 13.83 19.92
C GLU A 352 21.48 14.35 19.24
N ASN A 353 20.35 14.37 19.96
CA ASN A 353 19.08 14.89 19.45
C ASN A 353 18.98 16.42 19.43
N PHE A 354 19.94 17.14 20.03
CA PHE A 354 19.92 18.61 20.05
C PHE A 354 19.96 19.20 18.62
N ARG A 355 19.09 20.18 18.35
CA ARG A 355 19.05 20.90 17.08
C ARG A 355 18.95 22.40 17.32
N LEU A 356 19.76 23.17 16.59
CA LEU A 356 19.77 24.62 16.61
C LEU A 356 19.33 25.17 15.26
N PHE A 357 18.41 26.13 15.28
CA PHE A 357 17.96 26.88 14.11
C PHE A 357 18.17 28.38 14.37
N ILE A 358 18.69 29.10 13.37
CA ILE A 358 18.90 30.55 13.45
C ILE A 358 18.07 31.20 12.36
N THR A 359 17.23 32.19 12.68
CA THR A 359 16.47 32.96 11.70
C THR A 359 16.84 34.44 11.72
N THR A 360 16.82 35.07 10.55
CA THR A 360 16.97 36.53 10.38
C THR A 360 15.81 37.11 9.59
N CYS A 361 15.35 38.30 9.98
CA CYS A 361 14.31 39.06 9.27
C CYS A 361 14.90 39.96 8.17
N LEU A 362 16.23 40.01 8.03
CA LEU A 362 16.89 40.84 7.01
C LEU A 362 16.70 40.19 5.63
N SER A 363 16.28 40.97 4.62
CA SER A 363 16.05 40.44 3.27
C SER A 363 17.33 40.05 2.53
N ASN A 364 18.37 40.87 2.64
CA ASN A 364 19.67 40.65 1.99
C ASN A 364 20.82 40.97 2.96
N PRO A 365 21.02 40.17 4.02
CA PRO A 365 22.12 40.38 4.97
C PRO A 365 23.48 40.07 4.33
N HIS A 366 24.51 40.82 4.70
CA HIS A 366 25.89 40.53 4.30
C HIS A 366 26.66 39.83 5.42
N TYR A 367 26.96 38.54 5.22
CA TYR A 367 27.72 37.75 6.18
C TYR A 367 29.21 37.70 5.82
N CYS A 368 30.06 37.79 6.85
CA CYS A 368 31.50 37.60 6.69
C CYS A 368 31.83 36.16 6.21
N PRO A 369 32.93 35.96 5.45
CA PRO A 369 33.34 34.63 5.01
C PRO A 369 33.47 33.61 6.15
N ASP A 370 33.98 34.03 7.31
CA ASP A 370 34.08 33.19 8.51
C ASP A 370 32.71 32.60 8.91
N THR A 371 31.68 33.44 9.02
CA THR A 371 30.30 33.01 9.29
C THR A 371 29.80 32.03 8.23
N CYS A 372 29.99 32.35 6.94
CA CYS A 372 29.56 31.51 5.82
C CYS A 372 30.20 30.11 5.82
N THR A 373 31.40 29.95 6.39
CA THR A 373 32.02 28.61 6.53
C THR A 373 31.43 27.78 7.66
N LYS A 374 30.95 28.44 8.74
CA LYS A 374 30.45 27.80 9.95
C LYS A 374 28.97 27.40 9.85
N VAL A 375 28.14 28.23 9.21
CA VAL A 375 26.69 28.01 9.09
C VAL A 375 26.30 27.57 7.67
N SER A 376 25.13 26.95 7.55
CA SER A 376 24.48 26.70 6.26
C SER A 376 23.44 27.78 6.00
N ILE A 377 23.72 28.72 5.12
CA ILE A 377 22.79 29.81 4.80
C ILE A 377 21.71 29.28 3.86
N VAL A 378 20.45 29.45 4.25
CA VAL A 378 19.28 29.06 3.45
C VAL A 378 18.41 30.29 3.23
N LYS A 379 18.21 30.66 1.97
CA LYS A 379 17.31 31.75 1.59
C LYS A 379 15.87 31.24 1.52
N PHE A 380 15.05 31.64 2.48
CA PHE A 380 13.64 31.28 2.59
C PHE A 380 12.70 32.39 2.09
N GLY A 381 13.25 33.39 1.40
CA GLY A 381 12.44 34.47 0.82
C GLY A 381 11.46 33.94 -0.24
N ILE A 382 10.17 34.24 -0.07
CA ILE A 382 9.14 33.85 -1.02
C ILE A 382 9.28 34.71 -2.29
N LYS A 383 9.42 34.07 -3.45
CA LYS A 383 9.36 34.72 -4.76
C LYS A 383 7.92 35.04 -5.15
N LEU A 384 7.74 35.95 -6.12
CA LEU A 384 6.42 36.36 -6.62
C LEU A 384 5.47 35.16 -6.87
N LYS A 385 5.93 34.13 -7.58
CA LYS A 385 5.12 32.92 -7.84
C LYS A 385 4.73 32.14 -6.58
N GLY A 386 5.65 31.98 -5.63
CA GLY A 386 5.32 31.33 -4.34
C GLY A 386 4.35 32.16 -3.51
N LEU A 387 4.44 33.49 -3.62
CA LEU A 387 3.52 34.41 -2.96
C LEU A 387 2.14 34.35 -3.61
N GLU A 388 2.06 34.24 -4.94
CA GLU A 388 0.81 34.03 -5.67
C GLU A 388 0.10 32.76 -5.18
N ASP A 389 0.80 31.63 -5.09
CA ASP A 389 0.20 30.37 -4.64
C ASP A 389 -0.25 30.45 -3.16
N GLN A 390 0.51 31.14 -2.31
CA GLN A 390 0.12 31.37 -0.91
C GLN A 390 -1.12 32.27 -0.82
N LEU A 391 -1.16 33.36 -1.58
CA LEU A 391 -2.29 34.29 -1.60
C LEU A 391 -3.53 33.64 -2.22
N LEU A 392 -3.37 32.74 -3.21
CA LEU A 392 -4.45 31.96 -3.77
C LEU A 392 -5.12 31.10 -2.70
N GLY A 393 -4.33 30.37 -1.90
CA GLY A 393 -4.86 29.60 -0.77
C GLY A 393 -5.64 30.47 0.20
N ILE A 394 -5.16 31.69 0.50
CA ILE A 394 -5.85 32.62 1.40
C ILE A 394 -7.15 33.15 0.77
N VAL A 395 -7.14 33.52 -0.51
CA VAL A 395 -8.34 34.02 -1.21
C VAL A 395 -9.43 32.94 -1.22
N VAL A 396 -9.06 31.71 -1.60
CA VAL A 396 -9.97 30.55 -1.64
C VAL A 396 -10.48 30.21 -0.24
N GLN A 397 -9.61 30.20 0.78
CA GLN A 397 -10.01 29.94 2.16
C GLN A 397 -11.14 30.87 2.65
N HIS A 398 -11.19 32.11 2.16
CA HIS A 398 -12.19 33.10 2.56
C HIS A 398 -13.41 33.16 1.62
N GLU A 399 -13.24 33.03 0.30
CA GLU A 399 -14.38 33.03 -0.63
C GLU A 399 -15.13 31.68 -0.61
N GLU A 400 -14.41 30.57 -0.63
CA GLU A 400 -14.95 29.20 -0.65
C GLU A 400 -14.30 28.32 0.43
N PRO A 401 -14.63 28.55 1.71
CA PRO A 401 -14.01 27.82 2.82
C PRO A 401 -14.26 26.32 2.75
N LYS A 402 -15.37 25.87 2.15
CA LYS A 402 -15.67 24.45 1.95
C LYS A 402 -14.62 23.79 1.05
N LEU A 403 -14.27 24.45 -0.06
CA LEU A 403 -13.32 23.92 -1.03
C LEU A 403 -11.92 23.76 -0.42
N GLU A 404 -11.50 24.73 0.40
CA GLU A 404 -10.21 24.64 1.11
C GLU A 404 -10.22 23.56 2.21
N GLN A 405 -11.35 23.41 2.93
CA GLN A 405 -11.51 22.33 3.91
C GLN A 405 -11.49 20.95 3.25
N ASP A 406 -12.13 20.81 2.08
CA ASP A 406 -12.17 19.56 1.33
C ASP A 406 -10.79 19.23 0.76
N LYS A 407 -10.04 20.23 0.27
CA LYS A 407 -8.63 20.07 -0.10
C LYS A 407 -7.78 19.57 1.08
N PHE A 408 -7.93 20.19 2.24
CA PHE A 408 -7.18 19.81 3.43
C PHE A 408 -7.51 18.38 3.90
N LYS A 409 -8.80 18.01 3.93
CA LYS A 409 -9.23 16.64 4.28
C LYS A 409 -8.70 15.62 3.27
N LEU A 410 -8.81 15.92 1.97
CA LEU A 410 -8.31 15.05 0.91
C LEU A 410 -6.81 14.84 1.03
N ALA A 411 -6.03 15.89 1.33
CA ALA A 411 -4.60 15.78 1.54
C ALA A 411 -4.24 14.84 2.72
N ILE A 412 -4.99 14.92 3.83
CA ILE A 412 -4.83 14.02 4.97
C ILE A 412 -5.19 12.58 4.59
N GLU A 413 -6.33 12.38 3.93
CA GLU A 413 -6.81 11.06 3.49
C GLU A 413 -5.82 10.40 2.53
N VAL A 414 -5.35 11.11 1.50
CA VAL A 414 -4.33 10.65 0.57
C VAL A 414 -3.02 10.32 1.29
N SER A 415 -2.67 11.03 2.36
CA SER A 415 -1.50 10.70 3.18
C SER A 415 -1.70 9.43 4.00
N GLN A 416 -2.88 9.25 4.60
CA GLN A 416 -3.21 8.06 5.39
C GLN A 416 -3.29 6.83 4.49
N ASN A 417 -3.94 6.93 3.33
CA ASN A 417 -4.08 5.85 2.36
C ASN A 417 -2.72 5.40 1.80
N LYS A 418 -1.82 6.34 1.45
CA LYS A 418 -0.46 5.96 1.02
C LYS A 418 0.34 5.26 2.12
N LYS A 419 0.20 5.71 3.37
CA LYS A 419 0.84 5.05 4.51
C LYS A 419 0.26 3.65 4.73
N GLN A 420 -1.07 3.51 4.72
CA GLN A 420 -1.74 2.22 4.86
C GLN A 420 -1.31 1.23 3.77
N LEU A 421 -1.10 1.70 2.53
CA LEU A 421 -0.59 0.85 1.46
C LEU A 421 0.79 0.26 1.81
N ILE A 422 1.71 1.09 2.30
CA ILE A 422 3.05 0.64 2.73
C ILE A 422 2.94 -0.31 3.93
N ASP A 423 2.12 0.04 4.93
CA ASP A 423 1.93 -0.77 6.14
C ASP A 423 1.34 -2.17 5.78
N LEU A 424 0.40 -2.24 4.82
CA LEU A 424 -0.17 -3.50 4.31
C LEU A 424 0.87 -4.31 3.52
N GLU A 425 1.74 -3.67 2.74
CA GLU A 425 2.82 -4.35 2.03
C GLU A 425 3.84 -4.95 3.01
N ASP A 426 4.23 -4.19 4.04
CA ASP A 426 5.10 -4.67 5.11
C ASP A 426 4.46 -5.80 5.93
N GLU A 427 3.14 -5.77 6.13
CA GLU A 427 2.39 -6.87 6.75
C GLU A 427 2.44 -8.15 5.90
N ILE A 428 2.23 -8.04 4.58
CA ILE A 428 2.36 -9.18 3.64
C ILE A 428 3.77 -9.76 3.68
N LEU A 429 4.81 -8.92 3.65
CA LEU A 429 6.20 -9.37 3.73
C LEU A 429 6.52 -10.02 5.08
N ASN A 430 6.07 -9.44 6.18
CA ASN A 430 6.30 -9.99 7.52
C ASN A 430 5.57 -11.31 7.73
N THR A 431 4.34 -11.47 7.25
CA THR A 431 3.59 -12.72 7.34
C THR A 431 4.25 -13.83 6.53
N LEU A 432 4.71 -13.54 5.31
CA LEU A 432 5.46 -14.49 4.48
C LEU A 432 6.81 -14.88 5.11
N THR A 433 7.54 -13.91 5.67
CA THR A 433 8.86 -14.15 6.28
C THR A 433 8.76 -14.97 7.58
N ASN A 434 7.72 -14.72 8.38
CA ASN A 434 7.50 -15.41 9.66
C ASN A 434 6.79 -16.76 9.51
N ALA A 435 6.27 -17.08 8.32
CA ALA A 435 5.62 -18.36 8.04
C ALA A 435 6.63 -19.53 8.16
N LYS A 436 6.61 -20.23 9.31
CA LYS A 436 7.37 -21.47 9.53
C LYS A 436 6.46 -22.67 9.28
N GLY A 437 6.85 -23.56 8.37
CA GLY A 437 6.11 -24.78 8.03
C GLY A 437 5.44 -24.74 6.65
N SER A 438 4.43 -25.58 6.43
CA SER A 438 3.69 -25.63 5.16
C SER A 438 2.74 -24.45 5.04
N LEU A 439 3.02 -23.53 4.10
CA LEU A 439 2.18 -22.36 3.76
C LEU A 439 0.73 -22.76 3.46
N LEU A 440 0.53 -23.91 2.83
CA LEU A 440 -0.79 -24.44 2.43
C LEU A 440 -1.61 -24.98 3.63
N GLY A 441 -0.93 -25.30 4.73
CA GLY A 441 -1.56 -25.80 5.95
C GLY A 441 -2.08 -24.69 6.86
N ASN A 442 -1.60 -23.46 6.70
CA ASN A 442 -1.94 -22.34 7.57
C ASN A 442 -3.08 -21.52 6.97
N THR A 443 -4.33 -21.89 7.29
CA THR A 443 -5.53 -21.20 6.79
C THR A 443 -5.59 -19.74 7.20
N LEU A 444 -5.17 -19.43 8.43
CA LEU A 444 -5.14 -18.05 8.94
C LEU A 444 -4.23 -17.17 8.09
N LEU A 445 -3.08 -17.69 7.65
CA LEU A 445 -2.16 -16.95 6.80
C LEU A 445 -2.77 -16.64 5.43
N ILE A 446 -3.44 -17.62 4.81
CA ILE A 446 -4.11 -17.43 3.52
C ILE A 446 -5.22 -16.38 3.64
N ASP A 447 -6.05 -16.47 4.68
CA ASP A 447 -7.15 -15.53 4.91
C ASP A 447 -6.61 -14.11 5.17
N THR A 448 -5.54 -13.97 5.97
CA THR A 448 -4.90 -12.66 6.20
C THR A 448 -4.32 -12.07 4.92
N LEU A 449 -3.65 -12.87 4.08
CA LEU A 449 -3.09 -12.41 2.81
C LEU A 449 -4.19 -11.95 1.85
N GLN A 450 -5.30 -12.69 1.78
CA GLN A 450 -6.43 -12.33 0.92
C GLN A 450 -7.13 -11.04 1.39
N HIS A 451 -7.24 -10.84 2.71
CA HIS A 451 -7.76 -9.62 3.28
C HIS A 451 -6.83 -8.42 3.03
N SER A 452 -5.52 -8.56 3.30
CA SER A 452 -4.55 -7.47 3.05
C SER A 452 -4.44 -7.13 1.56
N LYS A 453 -4.62 -8.11 0.66
CA LYS A 453 -4.69 -7.87 -0.79
C LYS A 453 -5.91 -7.06 -1.19
N THR A 454 -7.11 -7.50 -0.79
CA THR A 454 -8.35 -6.78 -1.12
C THR A 454 -8.35 -5.38 -0.50
N ALA A 455 -7.80 -5.21 0.70
CA ALA A 455 -7.56 -3.90 1.29
C ALA A 455 -6.59 -3.03 0.45
N SER A 456 -5.47 -3.58 -0.03
CA SER A 456 -4.53 -2.86 -0.89
C SER A 456 -5.15 -2.42 -2.22
N GLU A 457 -5.97 -3.28 -2.84
CA GLU A 457 -6.71 -2.96 -4.08
C GLU A 457 -7.73 -1.84 -3.84
N ASN A 458 -8.53 -1.93 -2.78
CA ASN A 458 -9.48 -0.87 -2.40
C ASN A 458 -8.77 0.47 -2.12
N VAL A 459 -7.63 0.45 -1.43
CA VAL A 459 -6.84 1.66 -1.16
C VAL A 459 -6.28 2.25 -2.46
N LYS A 460 -5.86 1.42 -3.43
CA LYS A 460 -5.40 1.89 -4.75
C LYS A 460 -6.53 2.56 -5.54
N GLU A 461 -7.72 1.97 -5.55
CA GLU A 461 -8.90 2.58 -6.17
C GLU A 461 -9.28 3.89 -5.50
N ALA A 462 -9.28 3.94 -4.16
CA ALA A 462 -9.54 5.16 -3.41
C ALA A 462 -8.50 6.26 -3.68
N LEU A 463 -7.22 5.90 -3.83
CA LEU A 463 -6.17 6.83 -4.23
C LEU A 463 -6.39 7.37 -5.65
N ALA A 464 -6.83 6.54 -6.60
CA ALA A 464 -7.13 6.98 -7.97
C ALA A 464 -8.31 7.98 -8.00
N VAL A 465 -9.38 7.71 -7.25
CA VAL A 465 -10.50 8.64 -7.09
C VAL A 465 -10.04 9.94 -6.41
N SER A 466 -9.19 9.84 -5.40
CA SER A 466 -8.64 11.01 -4.70
C SER A 466 -7.81 11.90 -5.62
N GLU A 467 -7.02 11.32 -6.54
CA GLU A 467 -6.24 12.09 -7.52
C GLU A 467 -7.13 12.84 -8.51
N GLU A 468 -8.24 12.24 -8.96
CA GLU A 468 -9.21 12.92 -9.83
C GLU A 468 -9.93 14.05 -9.08
N THR A 469 -10.29 13.81 -7.81
CA THR A 469 -10.91 14.80 -6.94
C THR A 469 -9.95 15.97 -6.67
N GLU A 470 -8.67 15.70 -6.46
CA GLU A 470 -7.62 16.71 -6.27
C GLU A 470 -7.49 17.61 -7.51
N ARG A 471 -7.49 17.01 -8.71
CA ARG A 471 -7.46 17.78 -9.97
C ARG A 471 -8.69 18.68 -10.12
N SER A 472 -9.88 18.18 -9.78
CA SER A 472 -11.11 18.97 -9.83
C SER A 472 -11.06 20.16 -8.86
N ILE A 473 -10.63 19.92 -7.62
CA ILE A 473 -10.45 20.96 -6.61
C ILE A 473 -9.42 22.00 -7.07
N ASP A 474 -8.28 21.57 -7.63
CA ASP A 474 -7.28 22.49 -8.13
C ASP A 474 -7.79 23.31 -9.32
N CYS A 475 -8.55 22.71 -10.25
CA CYS A 475 -9.19 23.44 -11.35
C CYS A 475 -10.14 24.53 -10.84
N ALA A 476 -10.91 24.25 -9.79
CA ALA A 476 -11.79 25.25 -9.17
C ALA A 476 -10.99 26.36 -8.45
N ARG A 477 -9.82 26.04 -7.85
CA ARG A 477 -8.92 27.05 -7.26
C ARG A 477 -8.34 27.98 -8.32
N GLU A 478 -8.02 27.46 -9.50
CA GLU A 478 -7.44 28.23 -10.61
C GLU A 478 -8.33 29.40 -11.05
N ASN A 479 -9.66 29.30 -10.88
CA ASN A 479 -10.58 30.40 -11.19
C ASN A 479 -10.26 31.69 -10.40
N TYR A 480 -9.73 31.56 -9.17
CA TYR A 480 -9.35 32.70 -8.32
C TYR A 480 -7.90 33.15 -8.51
N ARG A 481 -7.11 32.51 -9.40
CA ARG A 481 -5.68 32.82 -9.59
C ARG A 481 -5.46 34.27 -10.03
N SER A 482 -6.37 34.84 -10.81
CA SER A 482 -6.29 36.24 -11.24
C SER A 482 -6.26 37.23 -10.05
N CYS A 483 -7.01 36.96 -8.98
CA CYS A 483 -6.97 37.73 -7.74
C CYS A 483 -5.63 37.60 -7.02
N ALA A 484 -5.11 36.37 -6.96
CA ALA A 484 -3.84 36.08 -6.30
C ALA A 484 -2.64 36.74 -7.00
N ILE A 485 -2.60 36.70 -8.34
CA ILE A 485 -1.59 37.39 -9.16
C ILE A 485 -1.58 38.89 -8.87
N ARG A 486 -2.76 39.54 -8.91
CA ARG A 486 -2.87 40.98 -8.62
C ARG A 486 -2.44 41.29 -7.19
N ALA A 487 -2.85 40.48 -6.22
CA ALA A 487 -2.47 40.70 -4.82
C ALA A 487 -0.95 40.54 -4.59
N ALA A 488 -0.32 39.53 -5.21
CA ALA A 488 1.12 39.31 -5.12
C ALA A 488 1.93 40.49 -5.68
N ILE A 489 1.46 41.05 -6.79
CA ILE A 489 2.10 42.19 -7.44
C ILE A 489 1.95 43.48 -6.63
N LEU A 490 0.76 43.72 -6.08
CA LEU A 490 0.55 44.86 -5.18
C LEU A 490 1.45 44.74 -3.94
N TYR A 491 1.57 43.54 -3.38
CA TYR A 491 2.50 43.29 -2.28
C TYR A 491 3.95 43.54 -2.69
N SER A 492 4.36 43.11 -3.89
CA SER A 492 5.71 43.38 -4.41
C SER A 492 5.99 44.88 -4.48
N VAL A 493 5.01 45.69 -4.93
CA VAL A 493 5.15 47.16 -4.94
C VAL A 493 5.30 47.71 -3.52
N LEU A 494 4.58 47.17 -2.54
CA LEU A 494 4.74 47.56 -1.14
C LEU A 494 6.13 47.21 -0.59
N MET A 495 6.70 46.07 -0.97
CA MET A 495 8.07 45.70 -0.61
C MET A 495 9.11 46.63 -1.23
N ASP A 496 8.89 47.06 -2.48
CA ASP A 496 9.77 48.01 -3.17
C ASP A 496 9.84 49.36 -2.43
N LEU A 497 8.76 49.79 -1.74
CA LEU A 497 8.75 51.04 -0.97
C LEU A 497 9.81 51.09 0.14
N ALA A 498 10.20 49.94 0.70
CA ALA A 498 11.25 49.87 1.72
C ALA A 498 12.61 50.36 1.20
N GLN A 499 12.84 50.31 -0.12
CA GLN A 499 14.05 50.85 -0.76
C GLN A 499 14.10 52.37 -0.75
N ILE A 500 12.93 53.03 -0.74
CA ILE A 500 12.83 54.50 -0.71
C ILE A 500 13.09 55.02 0.70
N SER A 501 12.50 54.37 1.70
CA SER A 501 12.69 54.73 3.11
C SER A 501 12.61 53.49 3.99
N PRO A 502 13.54 53.30 4.94
CA PRO A 502 13.45 52.23 5.94
C PRO A 502 12.17 52.26 6.78
N MET A 503 11.44 53.39 6.81
CA MET A 503 10.16 53.51 7.52
C MET A 503 9.02 52.76 6.81
N TYR A 504 9.16 52.45 5.52
CA TYR A 504 8.11 51.82 4.72
C TYR A 504 8.26 50.30 4.73
N GLN A 505 8.05 49.71 5.92
CA GLN A 505 8.05 48.26 6.09
C GLN A 505 6.62 47.76 6.25
N PHE A 506 6.26 46.79 5.43
CA PHE A 506 4.96 46.13 5.48
C PHE A 506 5.19 44.64 5.73
N SER A 507 4.41 44.03 6.62
CA SER A 507 4.47 42.59 6.85
C SER A 507 3.47 41.88 5.94
N LEU A 508 3.78 40.66 5.50
CA LEU A 508 2.80 39.83 4.81
C LEU A 508 1.54 39.63 5.67
N GLU A 509 1.71 39.54 6.99
CA GLU A 509 0.60 39.37 7.92
C GLU A 509 -0.35 40.57 7.92
N SER A 510 0.16 41.80 7.73
CA SER A 510 -0.69 42.98 7.58
C SER A 510 -1.41 43.01 6.23
N ASP A 511 -0.79 42.56 5.14
CA ASP A 511 -1.45 42.37 3.84
C ASP A 511 -2.49 41.26 3.82
N GLN A 512 -2.20 40.15 4.49
CA GLN A 512 -3.16 39.06 4.70
C GLN A 512 -4.34 39.53 5.55
N LEU A 513 -4.09 40.33 6.60
CA LEU A 513 -5.16 41.02 7.35
C LEU A 513 -5.94 41.98 6.46
N ARG A 514 -5.31 42.71 5.53
CA ARG A 514 -5.99 43.61 4.58
C ARG A 514 -6.89 42.85 3.61
N ILE A 515 -6.43 41.73 3.06
CA ILE A 515 -7.22 40.84 2.19
C ILE A 515 -8.37 40.19 3.00
N ARG A 516 -8.11 39.75 4.23
CA ARG A 516 -9.16 39.22 5.13
C ARG A 516 -10.22 40.27 5.47
N VAL A 517 -9.82 41.53 5.69
CA VAL A 517 -10.73 42.66 5.93
C VAL A 517 -11.47 43.05 4.65
N ALA A 518 -10.84 42.95 3.47
CA ALA A 518 -11.47 43.10 2.15
C ALA A 518 -12.67 42.20 1.97
N GLN A 519 -12.42 40.92 2.22
CA GLN A 519 -13.38 39.86 1.98
C GLN A 519 -14.44 39.89 3.06
N TRP A 520 -14.09 40.14 4.32
CA TRP A 520 -15.08 40.35 5.38
C TRP A 520 -16.02 41.53 5.11
N LEU A 521 -15.51 42.70 4.68
CA LEU A 521 -16.36 43.87 4.37
C LEU A 521 -17.26 43.64 3.15
N ASN A 522 -16.78 42.94 2.12
CA ASN A 522 -17.56 42.65 0.92
C ASN A 522 -18.55 41.48 1.10
N SER A 523 -18.25 40.52 1.98
CA SER A 523 -19.11 39.36 2.29
C SER A 523 -20.13 39.67 3.40
N SER A 524 -19.81 40.57 4.34
CA SER A 524 -20.64 40.77 5.54
C SER A 524 -21.77 41.79 5.40
N ARG A 525 -21.93 42.56 4.30
CA ARG A 525 -23.00 43.58 4.33
C ARG A 525 -23.80 43.98 3.09
N ASN A 526 -23.41 43.77 1.83
CA ASN A 526 -24.22 44.38 0.74
C ASN A 526 -24.29 43.69 -0.63
N TYR A 527 -23.43 42.73 -1.00
CA TYR A 527 -23.40 42.24 -2.39
C TYR A 527 -24.37 41.07 -2.66
N LYS A 528 -24.33 39.98 -1.86
CA LYS A 528 -25.29 38.86 -1.96
C LYS A 528 -26.76 39.29 -1.76
N TYR A 529 -27.00 40.36 -1.00
CA TYR A 529 -28.34 40.91 -0.76
C TYR A 529 -28.80 41.89 -1.85
N LYS A 530 -27.87 42.55 -2.57
CA LYS A 530 -28.20 43.44 -3.70
C LYS A 530 -28.40 42.68 -5.02
N LEU A 531 -27.55 41.70 -5.34
CA LEU A 531 -27.69 40.89 -6.57
C LEU A 531 -29.00 40.09 -6.60
N LYS A 532 -29.34 39.37 -5.52
CA LYS A 532 -30.61 38.62 -5.40
C LYS A 532 -31.87 39.48 -5.50
N LYS A 533 -31.76 40.78 -5.24
CA LYS A 533 -32.89 41.72 -5.29
C LYS A 533 -33.00 42.42 -6.65
N MET A 534 -31.95 42.37 -7.47
CA MET A 534 -31.84 43.11 -8.73
C MET A 534 -32.02 42.21 -9.96
N HIS A 535 -31.57 40.94 -9.91
CA HIS A 535 -31.77 39.98 -11.00
C HIS A 535 -32.05 38.56 -10.45
N PRO A 536 -33.30 38.05 -10.52
CA PRO A 536 -33.66 36.72 -10.00
C PRO A 536 -33.23 35.51 -10.86
N PHE A 537 -32.53 35.71 -11.99
CA PHE A 537 -32.40 34.72 -13.07
C PHE A 537 -30.98 34.58 -13.68
N ILE A 538 -29.92 35.06 -13.03
CA ILE A 538 -28.55 34.88 -13.55
C ILE A 538 -28.02 33.51 -13.09
N GLU A 539 -27.56 32.70 -14.04
CA GLU A 539 -26.95 31.39 -13.82
C GLU A 539 -25.53 31.53 -13.22
N ASP A 540 -25.11 30.55 -12.41
CA ASP A 540 -24.01 30.64 -11.43
C ASP A 540 -22.59 30.98 -11.98
N GLU A 541 -22.35 31.00 -13.30
CA GLU A 541 -21.01 31.25 -13.90
C GLU A 541 -20.70 32.72 -14.23
N GLU A 542 -21.67 33.52 -14.71
CA GLU A 542 -21.45 34.96 -15.00
C GLU A 542 -21.25 35.79 -13.70
N ASP A 543 -21.74 35.29 -12.57
CA ASP A 543 -21.58 35.89 -11.25
C ASP A 543 -20.13 35.84 -10.72
N LEU A 544 -19.30 34.88 -11.15
CA LEU A 544 -17.95 34.67 -10.61
C LEU A 544 -16.94 35.69 -11.17
N GLU A 545 -16.96 35.95 -12.48
CA GLU A 545 -16.02 36.88 -13.12
C GLU A 545 -16.27 38.33 -12.67
N GLU A 546 -17.54 38.75 -12.61
CA GLU A 546 -17.91 40.07 -12.07
C GLU A 546 -17.48 40.21 -10.59
N ARG A 547 -17.66 39.15 -9.80
CA ARG A 547 -17.22 39.11 -8.40
C ARG A 547 -15.71 39.24 -8.28
N ILE A 548 -14.94 38.53 -9.11
CA ILE A 548 -13.47 38.60 -9.17
C ILE A 548 -13.02 40.03 -9.51
N GLU A 549 -13.64 40.67 -10.50
CA GLU A 549 -13.31 42.05 -10.87
C GLU A 549 -13.62 43.04 -9.75
N ALA A 550 -14.78 42.92 -9.11
CA ALA A 550 -15.15 43.76 -7.97
C ALA A 550 -14.17 43.60 -6.80
N LEU A 551 -13.77 42.37 -6.48
CA LEU A 551 -12.84 42.06 -5.40
C LEU A 551 -11.46 42.67 -5.68
N ASN A 552 -10.99 42.57 -6.93
CA ASN A 552 -9.76 43.18 -7.38
C ASN A 552 -9.78 44.71 -7.28
N ASN A 553 -10.86 45.35 -7.74
CA ASN A 553 -10.99 46.81 -7.69
C ASN A 553 -11.02 47.33 -6.24
N TRP A 554 -11.71 46.62 -5.36
CA TRP A 554 -11.71 46.94 -3.93
C TRP A 554 -10.30 46.78 -3.34
N HIS A 555 -9.60 45.68 -3.65
CA HIS A 555 -8.28 45.41 -3.11
C HIS A 555 -7.27 46.50 -3.51
N ILE A 556 -7.31 46.93 -4.77
CA ILE A 556 -6.54 48.06 -5.29
C ILE A 556 -6.81 49.32 -4.47
N HIS A 557 -8.08 49.71 -4.32
CA HIS A 557 -8.44 50.91 -3.57
C HIS A 557 -8.00 50.85 -2.10
N SER A 558 -8.20 49.71 -1.44
CA SER A 558 -7.85 49.51 -0.04
C SER A 558 -6.35 49.54 0.21
N VAL A 559 -5.55 48.88 -0.65
CA VAL A 559 -4.09 48.94 -0.59
C VAL A 559 -3.62 50.38 -0.78
N TYR A 560 -4.19 51.10 -1.74
CA TYR A 560 -3.84 52.49 -1.99
C TYR A 560 -4.16 53.39 -0.79
N GLU A 561 -5.39 53.38 -0.30
CA GLU A 561 -5.84 54.26 0.78
C GLU A 561 -5.05 54.04 2.08
N ASN A 562 -4.91 52.77 2.49
CA ASN A 562 -4.22 52.43 3.73
C ASN A 562 -2.72 52.74 3.66
N THR A 563 -2.10 52.53 2.49
CA THR A 563 -0.68 52.82 2.31
C THR A 563 -0.45 54.33 2.29
N CYS A 564 -1.29 55.09 1.56
CA CYS A 564 -1.23 56.55 1.53
C CYS A 564 -1.42 57.22 2.90
N ARG A 565 -2.07 56.58 3.88
CA ARG A 565 -2.11 57.08 5.27
C ARG A 565 -0.75 57.07 5.95
N GLY A 566 0.14 56.14 5.59
CA GLY A 566 1.49 55.99 6.15
C GLY A 566 2.61 56.62 5.31
N LEU A 567 2.34 57.02 4.05
CA LEU A 567 3.33 57.63 3.17
C LEU A 567 3.45 59.14 3.38
N PHE A 568 4.66 59.65 3.19
CA PHE A 568 4.88 61.10 3.04
C PHE A 568 4.27 61.58 1.72
N GLU A 569 3.76 62.82 1.71
CA GLU A 569 3.10 63.41 0.53
C GLU A 569 3.94 63.29 -0.75
N LYS A 570 5.24 63.57 -0.64
CA LYS A 570 6.21 63.46 -1.75
C LYS A 570 6.30 62.08 -2.41
N HIS A 571 5.94 61.01 -1.70
CA HIS A 571 6.05 59.63 -2.21
C HIS A 571 4.71 59.07 -2.68
N LYS A 572 3.58 59.77 -2.45
CA LYS A 572 2.24 59.28 -2.84
C LYS A 572 2.08 59.17 -4.36
N LEU A 573 2.53 60.19 -5.10
CA LEU A 573 2.46 60.19 -6.57
C LEU A 573 3.36 59.11 -7.18
N LEU A 574 4.56 58.92 -6.62
CA LEU A 574 5.46 57.85 -7.05
C LEU A 574 4.83 56.47 -6.83
N PHE A 575 4.18 56.28 -5.68
CA PHE A 575 3.48 55.05 -5.36
C PHE A 575 2.28 54.79 -6.28
N SER A 576 1.43 55.80 -6.54
CA SER A 576 0.29 55.65 -7.45
C SER A 576 0.77 55.35 -8.88
N PHE A 577 1.80 56.04 -9.36
CA PHE A 577 2.39 55.78 -10.67
C PHE A 577 2.95 54.36 -10.76
N ARG A 578 3.73 53.92 -9.77
CA ARG A 578 4.27 52.55 -9.72
C ARG A 578 3.16 51.50 -9.70
N MET A 579 2.11 51.72 -8.93
CA MET A 579 0.96 50.81 -8.84
C MET A 579 0.23 50.69 -10.18
N CYS A 580 -0.05 51.82 -10.85
CA CYS A 580 -0.68 51.84 -12.18
C CYS A 580 0.16 51.16 -13.25
N VAL A 581 1.46 51.47 -13.32
CA VAL A 581 2.37 50.83 -14.29
C VAL A 581 2.39 49.33 -14.10
N THR A 582 2.50 48.85 -12.87
CA THR A 582 2.59 47.40 -12.62
C THR A 582 1.28 46.67 -13.00
N GLN A 583 0.12 47.32 -12.85
CA GLN A 583 -1.16 46.79 -13.34
C GLN A 583 -1.27 46.78 -14.87
N LEU A 584 -0.74 47.80 -15.54
CA LEU A 584 -0.73 47.87 -17.00
C LEU A 584 0.27 46.86 -17.60
N GLN A 585 1.39 46.63 -16.91
CA GLN A 585 2.34 45.56 -17.24
C GLN A 585 1.69 44.19 -17.17
N LEU A 586 0.88 43.92 -16.13
CA LEU A 586 0.10 42.67 -16.04
C LEU A 586 -0.85 42.45 -17.22
N LYS A 587 -1.47 43.53 -17.71
CA LYS A 587 -2.36 43.48 -18.88
C LYS A 587 -1.59 43.47 -20.20
N ASN A 588 -0.25 43.42 -20.18
CA ASN A 588 0.63 43.57 -21.33
C ASN A 588 0.35 44.82 -22.18
N LYS A 589 -0.14 45.90 -21.54
CA LYS A 589 -0.47 47.18 -22.21
C LYS A 589 0.69 48.17 -22.25
N ILE A 590 1.80 47.89 -21.55
CA ILE A 590 3.00 48.72 -21.57
C ILE A 590 4.16 47.89 -22.10
N ASN A 591 4.88 48.46 -23.06
CA ASN A 591 6.14 47.92 -23.52
C ASN A 591 7.24 48.21 -22.49
N MET A 592 7.89 47.15 -21.98
CA MET A 592 8.95 47.27 -20.96
C MET A 592 10.15 48.08 -21.44
N SER A 593 10.43 48.07 -22.74
CA SER A 593 11.54 48.84 -23.31
C SER A 593 11.24 50.35 -23.31
N GLU A 594 10.01 50.74 -23.64
CA GLU A 594 9.52 52.13 -23.54
C GLU A 594 9.49 52.60 -22.07
N TYR A 595 9.07 51.73 -21.14
CA TYR A 595 9.10 52.05 -19.71
C TYR A 595 10.52 52.21 -19.16
N GLN A 596 11.47 51.37 -19.57
CA GLN A 596 12.87 51.55 -19.20
C GLN A 596 13.45 52.85 -19.76
N PHE A 597 13.05 53.22 -20.98
CA PHE A 597 13.43 54.49 -21.58
C PHE A 597 12.88 55.66 -20.75
N PHE A 598 11.59 55.67 -20.41
CA PHE A 598 10.96 56.68 -19.54
C PHE A 598 11.69 56.89 -18.21
N LEU A 599 12.27 55.84 -17.63
CA LEU A 599 12.97 55.92 -16.35
C LEU A 599 14.43 56.40 -16.48
N LYS A 600 15.11 56.09 -17.58
CA LYS A 600 16.57 56.30 -17.72
C LYS A 600 16.96 57.39 -18.72
N GLY A 601 16.03 57.80 -19.58
CA GLY A 601 16.31 58.66 -20.73
C GLY A 601 17.21 58.01 -21.76
N ALA A 602 17.63 58.81 -22.75
CA ALA A 602 18.60 58.36 -23.72
C ALA A 602 19.97 58.11 -23.08
N GLN A 603 20.43 56.87 -23.15
CA GLN A 603 21.79 56.51 -22.77
C GLN A 603 22.59 56.33 -24.07
N ILE A 604 23.24 57.40 -24.51
CA ILE A 604 24.04 57.42 -25.73
C ILE A 604 25.51 57.42 -25.33
N SER A 605 26.26 56.40 -25.75
CA SER A 605 27.71 56.33 -25.51
C SER A 605 28.54 57.05 -26.59
N ASN A 606 28.02 57.16 -27.83
CA ASN A 606 28.65 57.86 -28.96
C ASN A 606 27.71 58.95 -29.49
N ARG A 607 28.02 60.22 -29.21
CA ARG A 607 27.24 61.38 -29.66
C ARG A 607 27.40 61.68 -31.16
N ASP A 608 28.47 61.17 -31.77
CA ASP A 608 28.85 61.49 -33.15
C ASP A 608 28.07 60.71 -34.23
N GLU A 609 27.30 59.67 -33.86
CA GLU A 609 26.46 58.88 -34.78
C GLU A 609 25.02 59.40 -34.89
N LEU A 610 24.67 60.45 -34.14
CA LEU A 610 23.32 61.00 -34.14
C LEU A 610 23.15 62.05 -35.26
N PRO A 611 21.97 62.08 -35.91
CA PRO A 611 21.65 63.16 -36.83
C PRO A 611 21.80 64.52 -36.13
N PRO A 612 22.48 65.51 -36.75
CA PRO A 612 22.63 66.83 -36.14
C PRO A 612 21.25 67.43 -35.84
N SER A 613 21.14 68.17 -34.73
CA SER A 613 19.92 68.93 -34.41
C SER A 613 19.58 69.83 -35.60
N ILE A 614 18.37 69.67 -36.12
CA ILE A 614 17.92 70.46 -37.27
C ILE A 614 17.43 71.85 -36.80
N ASN A 615 17.25 72.06 -35.49
CA ASN A 615 16.62 73.23 -34.89
C ASN A 615 17.40 73.78 -33.67
N ASP A 616 18.57 74.37 -33.91
CA ASP A 616 19.43 74.97 -32.86
C ASP A 616 18.82 76.19 -32.12
N GLU A 617 17.66 76.70 -32.56
CA GLU A 617 17.06 77.93 -31.98
C GLU A 617 16.22 77.70 -30.72
N TRP A 618 15.68 76.50 -30.48
CA TRP A 618 14.70 76.28 -29.39
C TRP A 618 14.73 74.92 -28.72
N LEU A 619 15.42 73.92 -29.30
CA LEU A 619 15.52 72.57 -28.73
C LEU A 619 16.96 72.32 -28.27
N ASP A 620 17.14 71.94 -27.00
CA ASP A 620 18.46 71.59 -26.46
C ASP A 620 18.95 70.26 -27.06
N ASN A 621 20.27 70.14 -27.20
CA ASN A 621 20.92 68.96 -27.76
C ASN A 621 20.61 67.69 -26.95
N VAL A 622 20.43 67.81 -25.63
CA VAL A 622 20.05 66.70 -24.75
C VAL A 622 18.61 66.22 -25.03
N LEU A 623 17.68 67.12 -25.36
CA LEU A 623 16.31 66.75 -25.71
C LEU A 623 16.25 66.13 -27.10
N TRP A 624 17.04 66.65 -28.05
CA TRP A 624 17.18 66.05 -29.38
C TRP A 624 17.74 64.63 -29.33
N GLU A 625 18.75 64.39 -28.48
CA GLU A 625 19.29 63.07 -28.17
C GLU A 625 18.17 62.10 -27.71
N ASN A 626 17.26 62.55 -26.85
CA ASN A 626 16.10 61.76 -26.40
C ASN A 626 15.12 61.49 -27.55
N VAL A 627 14.80 62.49 -28.38
CA VAL A 627 13.90 62.33 -29.54
C VAL A 627 14.46 61.33 -30.55
N CYS A 628 15.77 61.37 -30.84
CA CYS A 628 16.43 60.42 -31.74
C CYS A 628 16.49 58.99 -31.20
N GLN A 629 16.58 58.81 -29.88
CA GLN A 629 16.47 57.48 -29.29
C GLN A 629 15.02 57.00 -29.24
N LEU A 630 14.06 57.90 -28.98
CA LEU A 630 12.64 57.59 -29.04
C LEU A 630 12.24 57.09 -30.41
N SER A 631 12.76 57.68 -31.49
CA SER A 631 12.44 57.25 -32.86
C SER A 631 12.96 55.86 -33.24
N LYS A 632 13.73 55.19 -32.38
CA LYS A 632 14.11 53.78 -32.57
C LYS A 632 13.00 52.82 -32.16
N PHE A 633 12.02 53.27 -31.37
CA PHE A 633 10.89 52.45 -30.95
C PHE A 633 9.81 52.42 -32.05
N PRO A 634 9.14 51.27 -32.26
CA PRO A 634 8.16 51.12 -33.34
C PRO A 634 7.01 52.14 -33.29
N ALA A 635 6.55 52.50 -32.09
CA ALA A 635 5.46 53.46 -31.89
C ALA A 635 5.85 54.90 -32.24
N PHE A 636 7.15 55.21 -32.25
CA PHE A 636 7.69 56.56 -32.44
C PHE A 636 8.59 56.68 -33.69
N ALA A 637 8.59 55.68 -34.58
CA ALA A 637 9.50 55.62 -35.73
C ALA A 637 9.46 56.90 -36.59
N ASP A 638 8.27 57.43 -36.83
CA ASP A 638 8.06 58.64 -37.66
C ASP A 638 8.29 59.95 -36.88
N LEU A 639 8.62 59.91 -35.58
CA LEU A 639 8.68 61.09 -34.71
C LEU A 639 9.74 62.08 -35.22
N MET A 640 10.93 61.58 -35.56
CA MET A 640 12.01 62.39 -36.10
C MET A 640 11.62 63.06 -37.42
N GLU A 641 10.94 62.34 -38.31
CA GLU A 641 10.43 62.91 -39.57
C GLU A 641 9.33 63.95 -39.33
N SER A 642 8.50 63.76 -38.30
CA SER A 642 7.47 64.73 -37.91
C SER A 642 8.05 66.04 -37.38
N PHE A 643 9.13 65.99 -36.61
CA PHE A 643 9.85 67.20 -36.20
C PHE A 643 10.44 67.96 -37.41
N ASN A 644 10.87 67.22 -38.45
CA ASN A 644 11.38 67.81 -39.70
C ASN A 644 10.27 68.44 -40.55
N GLN A 645 9.11 67.80 -40.64
CA GLN A 645 7.99 68.25 -41.48
C GLN A 645 7.17 69.36 -40.80
N ASN A 646 6.93 69.25 -39.48
CA ASN A 646 6.02 70.11 -38.71
C ASN A 646 6.72 70.91 -37.60
N GLY A 647 8.00 71.27 -37.77
CA GLY A 647 8.81 71.93 -36.73
C GLY A 647 8.20 73.22 -36.15
N ARG A 648 7.40 73.98 -36.91
CA ARG A 648 6.69 75.17 -36.39
C ARG A 648 5.58 74.83 -35.40
N ALA A 649 4.83 73.76 -35.65
CA ALA A 649 3.76 73.33 -34.75
C ALA A 649 4.33 72.74 -33.45
N TRP A 650 5.42 71.98 -33.55
CA TRP A 650 6.17 71.50 -32.38
C TRP A 650 6.77 72.63 -31.56
N LYS A 651 7.28 73.69 -32.20
CA LYS A 651 7.78 74.89 -31.50
C LYS A 651 6.68 75.62 -30.73
N VAL A 652 5.49 75.76 -31.34
CA VAL A 652 4.33 76.39 -30.67
C VAL A 652 3.89 75.55 -29.46
N TRP A 653 3.76 74.23 -29.64
CA TRP A 653 3.39 73.31 -28.56
C TRP A 653 4.42 73.32 -27.42
N PHE A 654 5.72 73.32 -27.73
CA PHE A 654 6.78 73.39 -26.72
C PHE A 654 6.80 74.72 -25.94
N GLN A 655 6.32 75.81 -26.55
CA GLN A 655 6.28 77.15 -25.95
C GLN A 655 4.98 77.44 -25.18
N GLU A 656 4.00 76.54 -25.20
CA GLU A 656 2.78 76.69 -24.40
C GLU A 656 3.06 76.52 -22.89
N GLU A 657 2.31 77.26 -22.06
CA GLU A 657 2.48 77.20 -20.59
C GLU A 657 2.08 75.85 -19.99
N SER A 658 1.22 75.08 -20.68
CA SER A 658 0.73 73.77 -20.25
C SER A 658 0.66 72.78 -21.43
N PRO A 659 1.81 72.26 -21.89
CA PRO A 659 1.89 71.40 -23.08
C PRO A 659 1.14 70.08 -22.89
N GLU A 660 1.01 69.57 -21.65
CA GLU A 660 0.24 68.36 -21.35
C GLU A 660 -1.28 68.49 -21.58
N ALA A 661 -1.82 69.72 -21.60
CA ALA A 661 -3.24 69.98 -21.86
C ALA A 661 -3.53 70.26 -23.35
N ALA A 662 -2.49 70.49 -24.13
CA ALA A 662 -2.59 70.78 -25.56
C ALA A 662 -2.47 69.52 -26.41
N ARG A 663 -3.12 69.54 -27.57
CA ARG A 663 -3.06 68.40 -28.51
C ARG A 663 -1.67 68.31 -29.12
N LEU A 664 -1.13 67.09 -29.15
CA LEU A 664 0.13 66.83 -29.84
C LEU A 664 0.01 67.22 -31.33
N PRO A 665 1.02 67.90 -31.90
CA PRO A 665 1.00 68.29 -33.31
C PRO A 665 0.75 67.12 -34.26
N GLY A 666 -0.06 67.30 -35.31
CA GLY A 666 -0.35 66.25 -36.30
C GLY A 666 -1.26 65.13 -35.77
N ASP A 667 -1.05 63.89 -36.22
CA ASP A 667 -1.87 62.71 -35.85
C ASP A 667 -1.35 61.95 -34.62
N TRP A 668 -0.32 62.47 -33.95
CA TRP A 668 0.33 61.81 -32.81
C TRP A 668 -0.60 61.66 -31.60
N ASP A 669 -1.56 62.57 -31.42
CA ASP A 669 -2.55 62.48 -30.34
C ASP A 669 -3.48 61.26 -30.47
N ASN A 670 -3.71 60.77 -31.70
CA ASN A 670 -4.53 59.58 -31.96
C ASN A 670 -3.70 58.29 -32.11
N LYS A 671 -2.41 58.42 -32.47
CA LYS A 671 -1.50 57.28 -32.66
C LYS A 671 -0.90 56.76 -31.35
N LEU A 672 -0.76 57.62 -30.34
CA LEU A 672 -0.06 57.29 -29.09
C LEU A 672 -1.04 56.98 -27.96
N ASP A 673 -0.73 55.95 -27.17
CA ASP A 673 -1.43 55.64 -25.92
C ASP A 673 -1.11 56.67 -24.82
N GLU A 674 -1.95 56.78 -23.78
CA GLU A 674 -1.73 57.74 -22.67
C GLU A 674 -0.33 57.64 -22.03
N PHE A 675 0.20 56.42 -21.89
CA PHE A 675 1.57 56.20 -21.42
C PHE A 675 2.62 56.77 -22.38
N GLN A 676 2.44 56.54 -23.68
CA GLN A 676 3.35 57.02 -24.72
C GLN A 676 3.30 58.55 -24.85
N LYS A 677 2.13 59.16 -24.65
CA LYS A 677 1.99 60.62 -24.54
C LYS A 677 2.77 61.15 -23.34
N MET A 678 2.69 60.50 -22.17
CA MET A 678 3.52 60.88 -21.02
C MET A 678 5.02 60.78 -21.30
N VAL A 679 5.46 59.82 -22.11
CA VAL A 679 6.87 59.74 -22.55
C VAL A 679 7.25 60.97 -23.40
N CYS A 680 6.39 61.40 -24.32
CA CYS A 680 6.59 62.62 -25.11
C CYS A 680 6.46 63.92 -24.31
N TYR A 681 5.76 63.93 -23.18
CA TYR A 681 5.68 65.09 -22.30
C TYR A 681 6.90 65.19 -21.38
N HIS A 682 7.55 64.07 -21.08
CA HIS A 682 8.67 64.02 -20.17
C HIS A 682 9.99 64.47 -20.80
N TYR A 683 10.19 64.18 -22.09
CA TYR A 683 11.36 64.53 -22.90
C TYR A 683 10.95 65.49 -24.02
#